data_AF-A0A7V6A5C3-F1
#
_entry.id   AF-A0A7V6A5C3-F1
#
_cell.length_a   1.000
_cell.length_b   1.000
_cell.length_c   1.000
_cell.angle_alpha   90.00
_cell.angle_beta   90.00
_cell.angle_gamma   90.00
#
_symmetry.space_group_name_H-M   'P 1'
#
loop_
_entity.id
_entity.type
_entity.pdbx_description
1 polymer ?
#
loop_
_entity_poly.entity_id
_entity_poly.type
_entity_poly.pdbx_seq_one_letter_code
_entity_poly.pdbx_strand_id
1 'polypeptide(L)'
;MGAHLPHKAGKENRFLSAVDLVVNWSRQYSLWPMFFGLSCCFIEEAAVLTARYDLARFGAEVMRGSPRQADLLIISGTVFKKVAPVVLKLYEQMPEPKWVMSMGSCSNSGGMYDVYSVVQGVDQILPVDVYIPGCPPRPEAILHGLMLLQKKIMQERPSRRIFHLQGGTQGTVTPIRVDGVTKNRDARGPGFNGVPLRGTSVTPPFFWESRSAGMWTPPPRRIELSAAEQTLAQSLAARFGEAVKPAASSSDMPTFTVAGDRLKEVLGYLKYEAEPRFRRLDDLTAIDESTRKERENYPDYTLVYQLLSYENASRVRLKVAVPGPEPEAVSITDIWPAANWYEREVFDMFGLRFKGHPDLRRLIMPHDWEGHPLRKSYPDRATAMAPYTHEDARKIQPLDAGIYLRRPQGDEKLILNVGPHHISTHGLMRFMVALEGERITDIDMDIGYHHRGVEKIGERQSWHQFIPYTDRVDYLSGVSNNLPYLLAVETLADIKVPDRAKFIRVLLCELFRLNNHLISFATFAHDCGAMTPTFYTFREREKIMDIVELITGGRLHPSWFRIGGVAMDLPEGWKEPIDDFIKTFLARLKEYEAIITKNPIFEARTREVGYLSRDDALEWGVTGPVLRASGVEWDLRKKMPYSGYEAFDFDVPSFEDGDCYARYLVRVEEMRQSLRIIEQAAAQMPPGRYVTDEYRYSLPAKRDTLHDIESLIHHFINCTRGPKIPRGEAYQATEIVRGEQGYYVVSDGGNMAYRMRIRAPDFANVQAIPLMARGELLADLIAIIGSVDFILPDTDR
;
A
#
# COMPACT_ATOMS: atom_id res chain seq x y z
N MET A 1 -66.33 -18.41 26.90
CA MET A 1 -67.11 -19.25 25.96
C MET A 1 -66.55 -19.04 24.56
N GLY A 2 -66.23 -20.11 23.85
CA GLY A 2 -65.81 -20.07 22.43
C GLY A 2 -64.39 -20.60 22.20
N ALA A 3 -64.27 -21.93 22.10
CA ALA A 3 -63.06 -22.62 21.69
C ALA A 3 -62.86 -22.52 20.17
N HIS A 4 -61.64 -22.24 19.71
CA HIS A 4 -61.14 -22.65 18.40
C HIS A 4 -59.65 -23.00 18.45
N LEU A 5 -59.41 -24.30 18.54
CA LEU A 5 -58.34 -25.12 17.92
C LEU A 5 -56.90 -24.56 17.84
N PRO A 6 -55.90 -25.22 18.46
CA PRO A 6 -54.51 -25.04 18.07
C PRO A 6 -54.32 -25.62 16.67
N HIS A 7 -53.91 -24.78 15.72
CA HIS A 7 -53.45 -25.26 14.41
C HIS A 7 -52.30 -26.25 14.64
N LYS A 8 -52.52 -27.49 14.19
CA LYS A 8 -51.56 -28.59 14.19
C LYS A 8 -50.17 -28.11 13.77
N ALA A 9 -49.21 -28.17 14.69
CA ALA A 9 -47.80 -28.30 14.32
C ALA A 9 -47.69 -29.57 13.47
N GLY A 10 -47.56 -29.40 12.16
CA GLY A 10 -47.42 -30.51 11.23
C GLY A 10 -46.18 -31.32 11.61
N LYS A 11 -46.33 -32.64 11.68
CA LYS A 11 -45.20 -33.59 11.70
C LYS A 11 -44.20 -33.14 10.64
N GLU A 12 -43.01 -32.68 11.05
CA GLU A 12 -41.93 -32.50 10.08
C GLU A 12 -41.74 -33.85 9.40
N ASN A 13 -41.86 -33.85 8.07
CA ASN A 13 -41.81 -35.06 7.28
C ASN A 13 -40.41 -35.67 7.46
N ARG A 14 -40.31 -36.78 8.21
CA ARG A 14 -39.03 -37.44 8.55
C ARG A 14 -38.16 -37.71 7.31
N PHE A 15 -38.81 -37.94 6.16
CA PHE A 15 -38.15 -38.06 4.87
C PHE A 15 -37.44 -36.77 4.44
N LEU A 16 -38.13 -35.62 4.49
CA LEU A 16 -37.53 -34.33 4.15
C LEU A 16 -36.38 -33.97 5.10
N SER A 17 -36.53 -34.24 6.40
CA SER A 17 -35.45 -34.02 7.37
C SER A 17 -34.23 -34.91 7.11
N ALA A 18 -34.43 -36.16 6.68
CA ALA A 18 -33.33 -37.05 6.31
C ALA A 18 -32.65 -36.61 5.00
N VAL A 19 -33.41 -36.15 4.01
CA VAL A 19 -32.86 -35.58 2.77
C VAL A 19 -32.07 -34.30 3.06
N ASP A 20 -32.62 -33.39 3.87
CA ASP A 20 -31.94 -32.17 4.33
C ASP A 20 -30.59 -32.50 4.99
N LEU A 21 -30.58 -33.51 5.88
CA LEU A 21 -29.36 -33.95 6.57
C LEU A 21 -28.29 -34.45 5.59
N VAL A 22 -28.65 -35.33 4.65
CA VAL A 22 -27.69 -35.89 3.68
C VAL A 22 -27.16 -34.81 2.75
N VAL A 23 -28.04 -33.96 2.21
CA VAL A 23 -27.65 -32.87 1.30
C VAL A 23 -26.73 -31.89 2.01
N ASN A 24 -27.05 -31.47 3.24
CA ASN A 24 -26.21 -30.54 3.98
C ASN A 24 -24.88 -31.17 4.40
N TRP A 25 -24.87 -32.46 4.78
CA TRP A 25 -23.64 -33.19 5.10
C TRP A 25 -22.68 -33.24 3.90
N SER A 26 -23.19 -33.44 2.68
CA SER A 26 -22.36 -33.37 1.48
C SER A 26 -21.87 -31.95 1.18
N ARG A 27 -22.74 -30.94 1.32
CA ARG A 27 -22.42 -29.53 1.00
C ARG A 27 -21.37 -28.94 1.93
N GLN A 28 -21.41 -29.22 3.22
CA GLN A 28 -20.44 -28.65 4.18
C GLN A 28 -18.99 -29.08 3.92
N TYR A 29 -18.76 -30.19 3.21
CA TYR A 29 -17.43 -30.72 2.87
C TYR A 29 -17.09 -30.60 1.37
N SER A 30 -17.83 -29.78 0.63
CA SER A 30 -17.61 -29.56 -0.81
C SER A 30 -17.76 -28.08 -1.16
N LEU A 31 -17.12 -27.22 -0.37
CA LEU A 31 -17.12 -25.77 -0.59
C LEU A 31 -16.03 -25.40 -1.59
N TRP A 32 -16.35 -24.56 -2.56
CA TRP A 32 -15.44 -24.10 -3.61
C TRP A 32 -15.29 -22.58 -3.45
N PRO A 33 -14.35 -22.13 -2.61
CA PRO A 33 -14.19 -20.71 -2.36
C PRO A 33 -13.67 -20.00 -3.62
N MET A 34 -14.18 -18.79 -3.83
CA MET A 34 -13.69 -17.91 -4.87
C MET A 34 -12.39 -17.26 -4.40
N PHE A 35 -11.37 -17.33 -5.24
CA PHE A 35 -10.12 -16.62 -5.00
C PHE A 35 -10.35 -15.11 -5.19
N PHE A 36 -10.55 -14.36 -4.10
CA PHE A 36 -10.80 -12.92 -4.17
C PHE A 36 -10.12 -12.14 -3.03
N GLY A 37 -8.84 -11.85 -3.22
CA GLY A 37 -8.04 -11.05 -2.30
C GLY A 37 -8.13 -9.55 -2.56
N LEU A 38 -8.48 -8.77 -1.53
CA LEU A 38 -8.54 -7.31 -1.62
C LEU A 38 -7.38 -6.61 -0.94
N SER A 39 -6.63 -7.23 -0.04
CA SER A 39 -5.58 -6.58 0.76
C SER A 39 -4.73 -7.59 1.54
N CYS A 40 -4.01 -7.16 2.58
CA CYS A 40 -3.15 -7.97 3.44
C CYS A 40 -3.80 -9.25 4.01
N CYS A 41 -5.12 -9.27 4.19
CA CYS A 41 -5.86 -10.44 4.65
C CYS A 41 -5.72 -11.62 3.68
N PHE A 42 -5.54 -11.34 2.39
CA PHE A 42 -5.38 -12.35 1.36
C PHE A 42 -4.09 -13.17 1.52
N ILE A 43 -3.00 -12.57 2.03
CA ILE A 43 -1.75 -13.30 2.26
C ILE A 43 -1.93 -14.35 3.36
N GLU A 44 -2.70 -14.04 4.41
CA GLU A 44 -3.06 -15.00 5.46
C GLU A 44 -4.06 -16.05 4.96
N GLU A 45 -4.97 -15.68 4.05
CA GLU A 45 -5.84 -16.64 3.34
C GLU A 45 -5.02 -17.61 2.47
N ALA A 46 -4.04 -17.11 1.73
CA ALA A 46 -3.15 -17.95 0.94
C ALA A 46 -2.32 -18.90 1.82
N ALA A 47 -1.91 -18.47 3.02
CA ALA A 47 -1.19 -19.33 3.97
C ALA A 47 -2.03 -20.54 4.40
N VAL A 48 -3.37 -20.41 4.49
CA VAL A 48 -4.28 -21.51 4.85
C VAL A 48 -4.26 -22.67 3.82
N LEU A 49 -3.89 -22.38 2.56
CA LEU A 49 -3.72 -23.41 1.52
C LEU A 49 -2.45 -24.26 1.69
N THR A 50 -1.53 -23.84 2.57
CA THR A 50 -0.26 -24.52 2.75
C THR A 50 -0.36 -25.68 3.75
N ALA A 51 0.59 -26.60 3.68
CA ALA A 51 0.61 -27.81 4.49
C ALA A 51 0.62 -27.56 6.02
N ARG A 52 0.99 -26.37 6.50
CA ARG A 52 0.95 -26.03 7.95
C ARG A 52 -0.49 -25.96 8.46
N TYR A 53 -1.41 -25.44 7.66
CA TYR A 53 -2.79 -25.13 8.06
C TYR A 53 -3.84 -26.03 7.42
N ASP A 54 -3.55 -26.57 6.22
CA ASP A 54 -4.31 -27.63 5.55
C ASP A 54 -5.84 -27.37 5.46
N LEU A 55 -6.23 -26.40 4.64
CA LEU A 55 -7.63 -26.13 4.32
C LEU A 55 -8.38 -27.35 3.79
N ALA A 56 -7.68 -28.28 3.13
CA ALA A 56 -8.27 -29.44 2.47
C ALA A 56 -8.98 -30.37 3.46
N ARG A 57 -8.52 -30.41 4.72
CA ARG A 57 -9.20 -31.15 5.80
C ARG A 57 -10.68 -30.75 5.98
N PHE A 58 -11.05 -29.54 5.58
CA PHE A 58 -12.41 -29.01 5.70
C PHE A 58 -13.22 -29.10 4.38
N GLY A 59 -12.67 -29.69 3.31
CA GLY A 59 -13.34 -29.82 2.01
C GLY A 59 -13.55 -28.46 1.32
N ALA A 60 -12.56 -27.58 1.44
CA ALA A 60 -12.56 -26.21 0.92
C ALA A 60 -11.28 -25.86 0.13
N GLU A 61 -10.49 -26.85 -0.28
CA GLU A 61 -9.21 -26.68 -0.97
C GLU A 61 -9.33 -26.14 -2.40
N VAL A 62 -10.51 -26.30 -3.02
CA VAL A 62 -10.70 -26.00 -4.43
C VAL A 62 -11.02 -24.53 -4.64
N MET A 63 -9.98 -23.70 -4.60
CA MET A 63 -10.10 -22.28 -4.93
C MET A 63 -10.41 -22.10 -6.43
N ARG A 64 -11.49 -21.37 -6.75
CA ARG A 64 -11.90 -21.10 -8.14
C ARG A 64 -11.64 -19.64 -8.50
N GLY A 65 -10.99 -19.44 -9.65
CA GLY A 65 -10.82 -18.10 -10.25
C GLY A 65 -12.04 -17.60 -11.03
N SER A 66 -13.08 -18.44 -11.20
CA SER A 66 -14.32 -18.09 -11.89
C SER A 66 -15.49 -18.08 -10.93
N PRO A 67 -16.27 -16.97 -10.83
CA PRO A 67 -17.43 -16.91 -9.95
C PRO A 67 -18.50 -17.94 -10.34
N ARG A 68 -18.58 -18.34 -11.61
CA ARG A 68 -19.55 -19.34 -12.09
C ARG A 68 -19.28 -20.75 -11.57
N GLN A 69 -18.09 -20.97 -11.02
CA GLN A 69 -17.67 -22.24 -10.45
C GLN A 69 -17.54 -22.16 -8.92
N ALA A 70 -17.74 -21.01 -8.30
CA ALA A 70 -17.58 -20.84 -6.85
C ALA A 70 -18.93 -20.80 -6.14
N ASP A 71 -19.01 -21.36 -4.94
CA ASP A 71 -20.18 -21.26 -4.06
C ASP A 71 -19.90 -20.47 -2.78
N LEU A 72 -18.64 -20.15 -2.47
CA LEU A 72 -18.25 -19.36 -1.32
C LEU A 72 -17.45 -18.12 -1.75
N LEU A 73 -17.92 -16.92 -1.44
CA LEU A 73 -17.17 -15.68 -1.65
C LEU A 73 -16.53 -15.23 -0.34
N ILE A 74 -15.20 -15.27 -0.26
CA ILE A 74 -14.45 -14.71 0.86
C ILE A 74 -13.98 -13.30 0.46
N ILE A 75 -14.49 -12.29 1.16
CA ILE A 75 -14.06 -10.90 0.97
C ILE A 75 -12.91 -10.62 1.94
N SER A 76 -11.69 -10.74 1.44
CA SER A 76 -10.47 -10.66 2.24
C SER A 76 -9.77 -9.31 2.11
N GLY A 77 -10.23 -8.33 2.90
CA GLY A 77 -9.62 -6.99 2.98
C GLY A 77 -10.57 -5.83 2.69
N THR A 78 -10.02 -4.63 2.62
CA THR A 78 -10.79 -3.39 2.49
C THR A 78 -11.57 -3.32 1.17
N VAL A 79 -12.84 -2.94 1.23
CA VAL A 79 -13.67 -2.71 0.03
C VAL A 79 -13.69 -1.23 -0.31
N PHE A 80 -13.29 -0.90 -1.53
CA PHE A 80 -13.24 0.46 -2.05
C PHE A 80 -14.46 0.79 -2.90
N LYS A 81 -14.86 2.06 -2.95
CA LYS A 81 -15.97 2.50 -3.79
C LYS A 81 -15.74 2.21 -5.28
N LYS A 82 -14.49 2.23 -5.75
CA LYS A 82 -14.12 1.89 -7.14
C LYS A 82 -14.20 0.39 -7.45
N VAL A 83 -13.92 -0.49 -6.47
CA VAL A 83 -13.98 -1.96 -6.66
C VAL A 83 -15.34 -2.58 -6.27
N ALA A 84 -16.13 -1.91 -5.41
CA ALA A 84 -17.43 -2.40 -4.97
C ALA A 84 -18.38 -2.86 -6.10
N PRO A 85 -18.46 -2.17 -7.26
CA PRO A 85 -19.23 -2.64 -8.41
C PRO A 85 -18.78 -4.01 -8.96
N VAL A 86 -17.46 -4.24 -8.96
CA VAL A 86 -16.85 -5.51 -9.39
C VAL A 86 -17.19 -6.61 -8.40
N VAL A 87 -17.04 -6.34 -7.10
CA VAL A 87 -17.40 -7.28 -6.01
C VAL A 87 -18.85 -7.72 -6.13
N LEU A 88 -19.76 -6.76 -6.33
CA LEU A 88 -21.18 -7.05 -6.50
C LEU A 88 -21.44 -7.92 -7.73
N LYS A 89 -20.83 -7.59 -8.87
CA LYS A 89 -20.97 -8.34 -10.12
C LYS A 89 -20.47 -9.78 -9.98
N LEU A 90 -19.36 -10.01 -9.29
CA LEU A 90 -18.83 -11.34 -9.02
C LEU A 90 -19.82 -12.17 -8.20
N TYR A 91 -20.36 -11.60 -7.11
CA TYR A 91 -21.38 -12.25 -6.29
C TYR A 91 -22.67 -12.56 -7.09
N GLU A 92 -23.14 -11.64 -7.92
CA GLU A 92 -24.34 -11.84 -8.74
C GLU A 92 -24.16 -12.95 -9.79
N GLN A 93 -22.92 -13.19 -10.26
CA GLN A 93 -22.59 -14.26 -11.22
C GLN A 93 -22.42 -15.65 -10.59
N MET A 94 -22.31 -15.74 -9.27
CA MET A 94 -22.18 -17.03 -8.57
C MET A 94 -23.51 -17.80 -8.57
N PRO A 95 -23.47 -19.13 -8.81
CA PRO A 95 -24.63 -20.00 -8.75
C PRO A 95 -25.18 -20.16 -7.33
N GLU A 96 -26.46 -20.50 -7.20
CA GLU A 96 -27.04 -20.91 -5.92
C GLU A 96 -26.81 -22.42 -5.69
N PRO A 97 -26.58 -22.88 -4.45
CA PRO A 97 -26.40 -22.08 -3.24
C PRO A 97 -25.09 -21.30 -3.24
N LYS A 98 -25.11 -20.07 -2.73
CA LYS A 98 -23.88 -19.30 -2.44
C LYS A 98 -23.84 -18.76 -1.02
N TRP A 99 -22.63 -18.50 -0.54
CA TRP A 99 -22.34 -17.93 0.78
C TRP A 99 -21.30 -16.82 0.71
N VAL A 100 -21.33 -15.92 1.69
CA VAL A 100 -20.37 -14.81 1.81
C VAL A 100 -19.72 -14.80 3.18
N MET A 101 -18.39 -14.82 3.20
CA MET A 101 -17.57 -14.60 4.38
C MET A 101 -16.88 -13.24 4.26
N SER A 102 -16.94 -12.43 5.30
CA SER A 102 -16.20 -11.16 5.37
C SER A 102 -15.01 -11.34 6.31
N MET A 103 -13.80 -11.11 5.80
CA MET A 103 -12.55 -11.33 6.54
C MET A 103 -11.73 -10.05 6.70
N GLY A 104 -11.49 -9.72 7.97
CA GLY A 104 -10.70 -8.58 8.40
C GLY A 104 -11.56 -7.40 8.84
N SER A 105 -11.06 -6.62 9.81
CA SER A 105 -11.79 -5.46 10.33
C SER A 105 -12.14 -4.44 9.24
N CYS A 106 -11.34 -4.37 8.16
CA CYS A 106 -11.57 -3.47 7.05
C CYS A 106 -12.78 -3.87 6.19
N SER A 107 -12.96 -5.16 5.89
CA SER A 107 -14.14 -5.64 5.17
C SER A 107 -15.39 -5.61 6.07
N ASN A 108 -15.22 -5.88 7.36
CA ASN A 108 -16.34 -5.98 8.31
C ASN A 108 -16.97 -4.61 8.62
N SER A 109 -16.16 -3.56 8.76
CA SER A 109 -16.66 -2.26 9.23
C SER A 109 -15.91 -1.04 8.70
N GLY A 110 -15.04 -1.19 7.69
CA GLY A 110 -14.08 -0.14 7.29
C GLY A 110 -12.81 -0.09 8.15
N GLY A 111 -12.80 -0.78 9.30
CA GLY A 111 -11.63 -0.88 10.18
C GLY A 111 -11.07 0.47 10.60
N MET A 112 -9.76 0.66 10.41
CA MET A 112 -9.06 1.92 10.69
C MET A 112 -9.21 2.97 9.57
N TYR A 113 -9.92 2.65 8.48
CA TYR A 113 -10.04 3.47 7.28
C TYR A 113 -11.44 4.14 7.17
N ASP A 114 -11.74 5.05 8.08
CA ASP A 114 -12.86 6.00 7.92
C ASP A 114 -12.45 7.16 7.01
N VAL A 115 -12.55 6.95 5.69
CA VAL A 115 -12.02 7.84 4.64
C VAL A 115 -12.86 7.75 3.38
N TYR A 116 -12.94 8.85 2.62
CA TYR A 116 -13.87 9.05 1.50
C TYR A 116 -13.96 7.90 0.48
N SER A 117 -12.87 7.17 0.23
CA SER A 117 -12.77 6.13 -0.80
C SER A 117 -13.23 4.73 -0.32
N VAL A 118 -13.37 4.51 0.98
CA VAL A 118 -13.62 3.19 1.58
C VAL A 118 -15.10 2.99 1.92
N VAL A 119 -15.65 1.86 1.50
CA VAL A 119 -16.98 1.41 1.94
C VAL A 119 -16.86 0.97 3.40
N GLN A 120 -17.71 1.49 4.29
CA GLN A 120 -17.61 1.25 5.74
C GLN A 120 -18.14 -0.13 6.16
N GLY A 121 -17.90 -1.16 5.34
CA GLY A 121 -18.27 -2.55 5.53
C GLY A 121 -18.93 -3.14 4.29
N VAL A 122 -18.50 -4.34 3.88
CA VAL A 122 -19.04 -5.03 2.71
C VAL A 122 -20.50 -5.42 2.87
N ASP A 123 -20.96 -5.51 4.12
CA ASP A 123 -22.34 -5.78 4.50
C ASP A 123 -23.33 -4.70 4.04
N GLN A 124 -22.86 -3.55 3.54
CA GLN A 124 -23.66 -2.50 2.89
C GLN A 124 -24.02 -2.81 1.43
N ILE A 125 -23.25 -3.69 0.78
CA ILE A 125 -23.40 -4.04 -0.64
C ILE A 125 -23.71 -5.52 -0.85
N LEU A 126 -23.25 -6.40 0.04
CA LEU A 126 -23.45 -7.84 -0.02
C LEU A 126 -24.06 -8.35 1.29
N PRO A 127 -24.88 -9.41 1.24
CA PRO A 127 -25.32 -10.08 2.44
C PRO A 127 -24.19 -10.97 3.00
N VAL A 128 -23.79 -10.76 4.26
CA VAL A 128 -22.68 -11.50 4.89
C VAL A 128 -23.19 -12.58 5.83
N ASP A 129 -22.64 -13.80 5.73
CA ASP A 129 -23.02 -14.95 6.54
C ASP A 129 -22.13 -15.14 7.76
N VAL A 130 -20.81 -14.94 7.61
CA VAL A 130 -19.83 -15.09 8.68
C VAL A 130 -18.85 -13.93 8.65
N TYR A 131 -18.52 -13.40 9.83
CA TYR A 131 -17.53 -12.35 10.02
C TYR A 131 -16.28 -12.93 10.71
N ILE A 132 -15.10 -12.69 10.12
CA ILE A 132 -13.80 -13.04 10.71
C ILE A 132 -13.12 -11.73 11.12
N PRO A 133 -13.03 -11.39 12.42
CA PRO A 133 -12.35 -10.18 12.89
C PRO A 133 -10.81 -10.35 12.88
N GLY A 134 -10.07 -9.25 12.70
CA GLY A 134 -8.60 -9.23 12.74
C GLY A 134 -7.97 -8.23 11.77
N CYS A 135 -6.68 -7.90 11.94
CA CYS A 135 -5.95 -6.99 11.05
C CYS A 135 -4.44 -7.33 10.90
N PRO A 136 -4.10 -8.24 9.97
CA PRO A 136 -4.99 -9.25 9.39
C PRO A 136 -5.33 -10.35 10.43
N PRO A 137 -6.44 -11.09 10.25
CA PRO A 137 -6.71 -12.29 11.04
C PRO A 137 -5.64 -13.35 10.78
N ARG A 138 -5.32 -14.17 11.79
CA ARG A 138 -4.42 -15.32 11.60
C ARG A 138 -5.08 -16.40 10.74
N PRO A 139 -4.30 -17.29 10.10
CA PRO A 139 -4.82 -18.41 9.31
C PRO A 139 -5.85 -19.26 10.07
N GLU A 140 -5.65 -19.48 11.37
CA GLU A 140 -6.56 -20.25 12.23
C GLU A 140 -7.94 -19.59 12.39
N ALA A 141 -8.01 -18.26 12.33
CA ALA A 141 -9.28 -17.53 12.40
C ALA A 141 -10.15 -17.78 11.16
N ILE A 142 -9.51 -18.02 10.00
CA ILE A 142 -10.18 -18.35 8.74
C ILE A 142 -10.77 -19.76 8.84
N LEU A 143 -9.98 -20.73 9.32
CA LEU A 143 -10.44 -22.10 9.58
C LEU A 143 -11.64 -22.12 10.53
N HIS A 144 -11.59 -21.33 11.61
CA HIS A 144 -12.73 -21.19 12.51
C HIS A 144 -13.95 -20.57 11.81
N GLY A 145 -13.76 -19.56 10.97
CA GLY A 145 -14.82 -18.98 10.14
C GLY A 145 -15.48 -20.01 9.22
N LEU A 146 -14.69 -20.89 8.60
CA LEU A 146 -15.20 -21.99 7.79
C LEU A 146 -16.01 -22.99 8.62
N MET A 147 -15.56 -23.34 9.82
CA MET A 147 -16.32 -24.20 10.74
C MET A 147 -17.68 -23.58 11.13
N LEU A 148 -17.74 -22.25 11.30
CA LEU A 148 -19.00 -21.55 11.55
C LEU A 148 -19.93 -21.62 10.34
N LEU A 149 -19.39 -21.48 9.13
CA LEU A 149 -20.16 -21.64 7.90
C LEU A 149 -20.69 -23.06 7.76
N GLN A 150 -19.87 -24.09 7.98
CA GLN A 150 -20.30 -25.50 7.96
C GLN A 150 -21.45 -25.76 8.95
N LYS A 151 -21.37 -25.21 10.17
CA LYS A 151 -22.46 -25.27 11.15
C LYS A 151 -23.75 -24.61 10.65
N LYS A 152 -23.63 -23.48 9.94
CA LYS A 152 -24.78 -22.82 9.30
C LYS A 152 -25.40 -23.71 8.22
N ILE A 153 -24.58 -24.29 7.34
CA ILE A 153 -25.04 -25.18 6.25
C ILE A 153 -25.86 -26.34 6.81
N MET A 154 -25.41 -26.94 7.92
CA MET A 154 -26.13 -28.04 8.59
C MET A 154 -27.52 -27.67 9.14
N GLN A 155 -27.81 -26.38 9.31
CA GLN A 155 -29.11 -25.88 9.79
C GLN A 155 -30.07 -25.52 8.64
N GLU A 156 -29.60 -25.54 7.39
CA GLU A 156 -30.42 -25.21 6.22
C GLU A 156 -31.46 -26.30 5.91
N ARG A 157 -32.52 -25.93 5.18
CA ARG A 157 -33.63 -26.83 4.79
C ARG A 157 -33.76 -26.90 3.26
N PRO A 158 -32.76 -27.44 2.54
CA PRO A 158 -32.69 -27.36 1.08
C PRO A 158 -33.76 -28.21 0.36
N SER A 159 -34.20 -29.33 0.92
CA SER A 159 -35.18 -30.24 0.29
C SER A 159 -36.46 -29.52 -0.11
N ARG A 160 -36.90 -28.57 0.70
CA ARG A 160 -38.08 -27.75 0.40
C ARG A 160 -37.86 -26.87 -0.81
N ARG A 161 -36.69 -26.25 -0.99
CA ARG A 161 -36.40 -25.47 -2.21
C ARG A 161 -36.26 -26.38 -3.44
N ILE A 162 -35.59 -27.51 -3.29
CA ILE A 162 -35.38 -28.50 -4.37
C ILE A 162 -36.72 -29.03 -4.90
N PHE A 163 -37.67 -29.31 -4.01
CA PHE A 163 -39.01 -29.79 -4.38
C PHE A 163 -40.05 -28.67 -4.56
N HIS A 164 -39.62 -27.41 -4.67
CA HIS A 164 -40.51 -26.23 -4.82
C HIS A 164 -41.61 -26.10 -3.74
N LEU A 165 -41.30 -26.50 -2.51
CA LEU A 165 -42.13 -26.38 -1.31
C LEU A 165 -41.83 -25.07 -0.55
N GLN A 166 -42.82 -24.56 0.18
CA GLN A 166 -42.66 -23.34 1.00
C GLN A 166 -41.77 -23.58 2.24
N GLY A 167 -41.08 -22.51 2.69
CA GLY A 167 -40.32 -22.50 3.95
C GLY A 167 -38.95 -23.18 3.92
N GLY A 168 -38.37 -23.39 2.73
CA GLY A 168 -36.99 -23.89 2.56
C GLY A 168 -35.94 -22.77 2.61
N THR A 169 -34.81 -23.05 3.25
CA THR A 169 -33.64 -22.17 3.30
C THR A 169 -32.44 -22.87 2.68
N GLN A 170 -31.68 -22.13 1.88
CA GLN A 170 -30.46 -22.58 1.23
C GLN A 170 -29.62 -21.36 0.85
N GLY A 171 -28.32 -21.37 1.16
CA GLY A 171 -27.41 -20.27 0.83
C GLY A 171 -27.59 -19.02 1.72
N THR A 172 -27.06 -17.90 1.25
CA THR A 172 -27.19 -16.61 1.94
C THR A 172 -28.65 -16.15 2.01
N VAL A 173 -29.14 -15.95 3.22
CA VAL A 173 -30.49 -15.42 3.52
C VAL A 173 -30.46 -14.15 4.37
N THR A 174 -29.26 -13.72 4.79
CA THR A 174 -29.06 -12.53 5.62
C THR A 174 -29.41 -11.28 4.82
N PRO A 175 -30.16 -10.30 5.37
CA PRO A 175 -30.40 -9.05 4.67
C PRO A 175 -29.12 -8.19 4.63
N ILE A 176 -29.00 -7.37 3.58
CA ILE A 176 -27.99 -6.31 3.49
C ILE A 176 -28.22 -5.30 4.62
N ARG A 177 -27.13 -4.81 5.22
CA ARG A 177 -27.15 -3.82 6.29
C ARG A 177 -27.27 -2.41 5.72
N VAL A 178 -28.05 -1.58 6.38
CA VAL A 178 -28.30 -0.18 5.98
C VAL A 178 -27.75 0.73 7.09
N ASP A 179 -26.81 1.59 6.71
CA ASP A 179 -26.17 2.54 7.61
C ASP A 179 -27.20 3.48 8.25
N GLY A 180 -27.18 3.55 9.59
CA GLY A 180 -28.13 4.34 10.38
C GLY A 180 -29.45 3.64 10.68
N VAL A 181 -29.73 2.46 10.08
CA VAL A 181 -30.95 1.69 10.32
C VAL A 181 -30.64 0.35 11.00
N THR A 182 -29.91 -0.53 10.32
CA THR A 182 -29.56 -1.87 10.82
C THR A 182 -28.08 -2.02 11.19
N LYS A 183 -27.30 -0.96 10.96
CA LYS A 183 -25.88 -0.84 11.29
C LYS A 183 -25.56 0.56 11.81
N ASN A 184 -24.56 0.65 12.69
CA ASN A 184 -24.07 1.91 13.18
C ASN A 184 -23.14 2.63 12.17
N ARG A 185 -23.35 3.93 11.97
CA ARG A 185 -22.44 4.83 11.24
C ARG A 185 -21.20 5.24 12.05
N ASP A 186 -21.23 5.11 13.38
CA ASP A 186 -20.06 5.43 14.20
C ASP A 186 -19.03 4.29 14.16
N ALA A 187 -17.83 4.58 13.65
CA ALA A 187 -16.72 3.65 13.57
C ALA A 187 -16.25 3.14 14.95
N ARG A 188 -16.60 3.81 16.06
CA ARG A 188 -16.33 3.34 17.43
C ARG A 188 -17.21 2.17 17.87
N GLY A 189 -18.26 1.88 17.09
CA GLY A 189 -19.19 0.78 17.33
C GLY A 189 -20.50 1.19 18.00
N PRO A 190 -21.39 0.23 18.27
CA PRO A 190 -22.72 0.47 18.85
C PRO A 190 -22.65 1.18 20.22
N GLY A 191 -23.56 2.12 20.49
CA GLY A 191 -23.64 2.84 21.77
C GLY A 191 -22.89 4.18 21.84
N PHE A 192 -22.05 4.49 20.85
CA PHE A 192 -21.34 5.78 20.75
C PHE A 192 -22.07 6.83 19.90
N ASN A 193 -23.26 6.51 19.40
CA ASN A 193 -24.05 7.43 18.58
C ASN A 193 -24.43 8.70 19.32
N GLY A 194 -24.16 9.84 18.69
CA GLY A 194 -24.41 11.16 19.29
C GLY A 194 -23.41 11.55 20.37
N VAL A 195 -22.42 10.71 20.72
CA VAL A 195 -21.34 11.09 21.63
C VAL A 195 -20.35 11.96 20.85
N PRO A 196 -20.11 13.23 21.23
CA PRO A 196 -19.18 14.08 20.53
C PRO A 196 -17.77 13.48 20.53
N LEU A 197 -17.03 13.67 19.44
CA LEU A 197 -15.61 13.32 19.39
C LEU A 197 -14.85 14.20 20.42
N ARG A 198 -13.95 13.59 21.20
CA ARG A 198 -13.13 14.28 22.22
C ARG A 198 -11.66 13.90 22.06
N GLY A 199 -10.75 14.76 22.51
CA GLY A 199 -9.30 14.52 22.50
C GLY A 199 -8.71 14.40 21.09
N THR A 200 -7.76 13.47 20.89
CA THR A 200 -7.11 13.20 19.58
C THR A 200 -8.05 12.71 18.49
N SER A 201 -9.29 12.34 18.84
CA SER A 201 -10.30 11.95 17.85
C SER A 201 -10.92 13.15 17.13
N VAL A 202 -10.63 14.38 17.61
CA VAL A 202 -11.05 15.64 17.00
C VAL A 202 -10.01 16.07 15.96
N THR A 203 -10.45 16.31 14.73
CA THR A 203 -9.57 16.63 13.60
C THR A 203 -9.33 18.15 13.51
N PRO A 204 -8.20 18.61 12.97
CA PRO A 204 -7.97 20.03 12.70
C PRO A 204 -9.04 20.60 11.75
N PRO A 205 -9.30 21.92 11.79
CA PRO A 205 -8.61 22.92 12.61
C PRO A 205 -9.19 23.10 14.03
N PHE A 206 -10.25 22.37 14.41
CA PHE A 206 -11.02 22.69 15.61
C PHE A 206 -10.84 21.70 16.75
N PHE A 207 -9.73 21.81 17.49
CA PHE A 207 -9.70 21.37 18.90
C PHE A 207 -9.68 22.64 19.78
N TRP A 208 -10.87 23.16 20.13
CA TRP A 208 -11.11 24.44 20.83
C TRP A 208 -10.34 24.58 22.17
N GLU A 209 -9.87 23.46 22.74
CA GLU A 209 -9.08 23.44 23.99
C GLU A 209 -7.63 23.00 23.79
N SER A 210 -7.16 22.96 22.53
CA SER A 210 -5.79 22.54 22.24
C SER A 210 -4.78 23.56 22.74
N ARG A 211 -4.17 23.27 23.89
CA ARG A 211 -2.91 23.94 24.31
C ARG A 211 -1.68 23.66 23.41
N SER A 212 -1.83 23.22 22.16
CA SER A 212 -0.74 22.67 21.31
C SER A 212 0.07 23.85 20.82
N ALA A 213 -0.65 24.91 20.45
CA ALA A 213 -0.08 26.18 20.11
C ALA A 213 0.85 26.70 21.22
N GLY A 214 0.47 26.54 22.50
CA GLY A 214 1.25 27.01 23.65
C GLY A 214 2.44 26.15 24.06
N MET A 215 2.65 24.97 23.47
CA MET A 215 3.87 24.18 23.74
C MET A 215 5.06 24.81 23.03
N TRP A 216 6.14 25.06 23.76
CA TRP A 216 7.39 25.49 23.15
C TRP A 216 7.95 24.39 22.24
N THR A 217 8.48 24.78 21.08
CA THR A 217 9.21 23.89 20.16
C THR A 217 10.52 24.55 19.76
N PRO A 218 11.61 23.78 19.62
CA PRO A 218 12.85 24.30 19.08
C PRO A 218 12.66 24.78 17.62
N PRO A 219 13.55 25.65 17.13
CA PRO A 219 13.56 26.02 15.73
C PRO A 219 13.76 24.77 14.85
N PRO A 220 13.25 24.78 13.62
CA PRO A 220 13.45 23.66 12.70
C PRO A 220 14.94 23.47 12.39
N ARG A 221 15.33 22.23 12.15
CA ARG A 221 16.65 21.90 11.61
C ARG A 221 16.90 22.71 10.34
N ARG A 222 18.11 23.23 10.19
CA ARG A 222 18.61 23.84 8.96
C ARG A 222 19.77 23.02 8.44
N ILE A 223 19.81 22.78 7.15
CA ILE A 223 20.97 22.17 6.50
C ILE A 223 21.96 23.26 6.08
N GLU A 224 23.24 22.91 6.13
CA GLU A 224 24.28 23.65 5.43
C GLU A 224 24.42 23.06 4.02
N LEU A 225 24.35 23.90 3.00
CA LEU A 225 24.49 23.45 1.62
C LEU A 225 25.94 22.99 1.38
N SER A 226 26.10 21.83 0.78
CA SER A 226 27.39 21.36 0.27
C SER A 226 27.93 22.28 -0.83
N ALA A 227 29.23 22.19 -1.13
CA ALA A 227 29.86 23.01 -2.17
C ALA A 227 29.13 22.90 -3.53
N ALA A 228 28.75 21.69 -3.93
CA ALA A 228 28.02 21.45 -5.18
C ALA A 228 26.62 22.11 -5.17
N GLU A 229 25.91 22.05 -4.04
CA GLU A 229 24.58 22.67 -3.90
C GLU A 229 24.66 24.20 -3.85
N GLN A 230 25.73 24.75 -3.27
CA GLN A 230 26.02 26.18 -3.32
C GLN A 230 26.31 26.64 -4.75
N THR A 231 27.11 25.88 -5.51
CA THR A 231 27.37 26.15 -6.93
C THR A 231 26.09 26.10 -7.75
N LEU A 232 25.23 25.10 -7.52
CA LEU A 232 23.92 25.02 -8.17
C LEU A 232 23.05 26.24 -7.85
N ALA A 233 22.98 26.63 -6.58
CA ALA A 233 22.23 27.82 -6.15
C ALA A 233 22.74 29.10 -6.81
N GLN A 234 24.06 29.27 -6.90
CA GLN A 234 24.70 30.41 -7.58
C GLN A 234 24.42 30.41 -9.08
N SER A 235 24.47 29.25 -9.72
CA SER A 235 24.15 29.12 -11.16
C SER A 235 22.69 29.46 -11.46
N LEU A 236 21.77 28.96 -10.63
CA LEU A 236 20.34 29.28 -10.75
C LEU A 236 20.09 30.78 -10.54
N ALA A 237 20.71 31.39 -9.54
CA ALA A 237 20.60 32.83 -9.29
C ALA A 237 21.19 33.66 -10.43
N ALA A 238 22.35 33.27 -10.98
CA ALA A 238 23.01 33.98 -12.07
C ALA A 238 22.20 33.92 -13.37
N ARG A 239 21.54 32.79 -13.66
CA ARG A 239 20.80 32.59 -14.91
C ARG A 239 19.36 33.11 -14.87
N PHE A 240 18.67 32.93 -13.74
CA PHE A 240 17.23 33.21 -13.63
C PHE A 240 16.90 34.40 -12.70
N GLY A 241 17.89 34.96 -11.99
CA GLY A 241 17.71 36.12 -11.13
C GLY A 241 16.58 35.94 -10.12
N GLU A 242 15.68 36.93 -10.05
CA GLU A 242 14.55 36.94 -9.12
C GLU A 242 13.49 35.85 -9.38
N ALA A 243 13.53 35.17 -10.54
CA ALA A 243 12.59 34.10 -10.85
C ALA A 243 12.85 32.81 -10.06
N VAL A 244 14.06 32.64 -9.50
CA VAL A 244 14.42 31.50 -8.66
C VAL A 244 15.02 32.01 -7.36
N LYS A 245 14.34 31.75 -6.24
CA LYS A 245 14.76 32.21 -4.91
C LYS A 245 15.02 31.02 -4.01
N PRO A 246 16.16 30.95 -3.30
CA PRO A 246 16.34 29.93 -2.28
C PRO A 246 15.27 30.10 -1.19
N ALA A 247 14.72 28.99 -0.71
CA ALA A 247 13.79 29.01 0.41
C ALA A 247 14.51 29.51 1.67
N ALA A 248 13.79 30.25 2.53
CA ALA A 248 14.37 30.86 3.73
C ALA A 248 14.92 29.84 4.74
N SER A 249 14.42 28.61 4.72
CA SER A 249 14.92 27.50 5.52
C SER A 249 14.53 26.16 4.89
N SER A 250 15.50 25.25 4.77
CA SER A 250 15.27 23.85 4.43
C SER A 250 15.86 22.93 5.51
N SER A 251 15.19 21.81 5.78
CA SER A 251 15.57 20.87 6.85
C SER A 251 16.26 19.61 6.32
N ASP A 252 16.19 19.37 5.02
CA ASP A 252 16.54 18.08 4.40
C ASP A 252 17.33 18.21 3.08
N MET A 253 16.93 19.11 2.18
CA MET A 253 17.57 19.28 0.87
C MET A 253 17.49 20.75 0.38
N PRO A 254 18.33 21.15 -0.60
CA PRO A 254 18.21 22.46 -1.24
C PRO A 254 16.80 22.67 -1.81
N THR A 255 16.16 23.77 -1.40
CA THR A 255 14.79 24.09 -1.82
C THR A 255 14.76 25.49 -2.44
N PHE A 256 14.14 25.60 -3.61
CA PHE A 256 13.99 26.87 -4.32
C PHE A 256 12.52 27.16 -4.64
N THR A 257 12.10 28.40 -4.47
CA THR A 257 10.83 28.90 -4.99
C THR A 257 11.05 29.40 -6.41
N VAL A 258 10.20 28.96 -7.34
CA VAL A 258 10.31 29.27 -8.77
C VAL A 258 9.04 29.99 -9.24
N ALA A 259 9.21 31.04 -10.02
CA ALA A 259 8.11 31.74 -10.68
C ALA A 259 7.44 30.84 -11.74
N GLY A 260 6.11 30.75 -11.72
CA GLY A 260 5.36 29.78 -12.54
C GLY A 260 5.53 29.95 -14.06
N ASP A 261 5.77 31.18 -14.53
CA ASP A 261 6.01 31.53 -15.92
C ASP A 261 7.38 31.05 -16.44
N ARG A 262 8.37 30.89 -15.55
CA ARG A 262 9.73 30.42 -15.90
C ARG A 262 9.98 28.95 -15.51
N LEU A 263 8.98 28.26 -14.96
CA LEU A 263 9.10 26.89 -14.46
C LEU A 263 9.73 25.93 -15.49
N LYS A 264 9.20 25.92 -16.71
CA LYS A 264 9.62 24.99 -17.76
C LYS A 264 11.07 25.20 -18.19
N GLU A 265 11.52 26.46 -18.23
CA GLU A 265 12.90 26.81 -18.55
C GLU A 265 13.87 26.39 -17.45
N VAL A 266 13.50 26.60 -16.18
CA VAL A 266 14.30 26.19 -15.02
C VAL A 266 14.45 24.67 -14.97
N LEU A 267 13.34 23.95 -15.17
CA LEU A 267 13.34 22.49 -15.22
C LEU A 267 14.15 21.95 -16.40
N GLY A 268 14.02 22.55 -17.59
CA GLY A 268 14.83 22.20 -18.76
C GLY A 268 16.33 22.41 -18.51
N TYR A 269 16.70 23.52 -17.86
CA TYR A 269 18.08 23.77 -17.44
C TYR A 269 18.59 22.69 -16.49
N LEU A 270 17.82 22.36 -15.44
CA LEU A 270 18.21 21.33 -14.46
C LEU A 270 18.38 19.94 -15.08
N LYS A 271 17.58 19.61 -16.10
CA LYS A 271 17.69 18.32 -16.79
C LYS A 271 18.89 18.25 -17.74
N TYR A 272 19.07 19.27 -18.59
CA TYR A 272 19.94 19.17 -19.76
C TYR A 272 21.29 19.89 -19.61
N GLU A 273 21.36 20.94 -18.79
CA GLU A 273 22.50 21.88 -18.79
C GLU A 273 23.16 22.06 -17.42
N ALA A 274 22.46 21.82 -16.32
CA ALA A 274 23.00 22.00 -14.97
C ALA A 274 24.12 20.99 -14.65
N GLU A 275 24.95 21.35 -13.69
CA GLU A 275 25.99 20.48 -13.13
C GLU A 275 25.83 20.47 -11.60
N PRO A 276 25.33 19.36 -11.01
CA PRO A 276 24.95 18.09 -11.64
C PRO A 276 23.64 18.16 -12.44
N ARG A 277 23.44 17.21 -13.35
CA ARG A 277 22.17 17.04 -14.08
C ARG A 277 21.15 16.24 -13.28
N PHE A 278 19.91 16.71 -13.29
CA PHE A 278 18.79 16.05 -12.60
C PHE A 278 17.98 15.21 -13.60
N ARG A 279 18.45 13.99 -13.83
CA ARG A 279 17.86 13.10 -14.85
C ARG A 279 16.51 12.52 -14.42
N ARG A 280 16.28 12.29 -13.12
CA ARG A 280 15.04 11.70 -12.61
C ARG A 280 14.11 12.76 -11.99
N LEU A 281 12.86 12.78 -12.43
CA LEU A 281 11.74 13.33 -11.67
C LEU A 281 11.41 12.35 -10.53
N ASP A 282 11.74 12.70 -9.29
CA ASP A 282 11.63 11.80 -8.14
C ASP A 282 10.20 11.72 -7.59
N ASP A 283 9.52 12.88 -7.52
CA ASP A 283 8.11 13.02 -7.19
C ASP A 283 7.58 14.38 -7.68
N LEU A 284 6.27 14.45 -7.92
CA LEU A 284 5.54 15.70 -8.17
C LEU A 284 4.21 15.64 -7.41
N THR A 285 3.98 16.62 -6.54
CA THR A 285 2.76 16.73 -5.74
C THR A 285 2.31 18.18 -5.57
N ALA A 286 1.16 18.37 -4.93
CA ALA A 286 0.64 19.68 -4.54
C ALA A 286 0.37 19.77 -3.03
N ILE A 287 0.32 21.00 -2.55
CA ILE A 287 -0.14 21.37 -1.22
C ILE A 287 -1.30 22.36 -1.39
N ASP A 288 -2.45 22.06 -0.80
CA ASP A 288 -3.52 23.03 -0.59
C ASP A 288 -3.19 23.81 0.69
N GLU A 289 -2.86 25.08 0.52
CA GLU A 289 -2.37 25.98 1.59
C GLU A 289 -3.53 26.78 2.24
N SER A 290 -4.79 26.52 1.86
CA SER A 290 -5.97 27.31 2.25
C SER A 290 -6.24 27.39 3.75
N THR A 291 -5.72 26.42 4.53
CA THR A 291 -5.93 26.33 5.99
C THR A 291 -4.69 26.67 6.82
N ARG A 292 -3.66 27.28 6.22
CA ARG A 292 -2.49 27.78 6.98
C ARG A 292 -2.93 28.82 8.01
N LYS A 293 -2.34 28.75 9.22
CA LYS A 293 -2.58 29.74 10.29
C LYS A 293 -2.24 31.17 9.87
N GLU A 294 -1.17 31.33 9.09
CA GLU A 294 -0.73 32.60 8.50
C GLU A 294 -1.12 32.66 7.02
N ARG A 295 -2.43 32.50 6.73
CA ARG A 295 -2.94 32.34 5.35
C ARG A 295 -2.43 33.41 4.39
N GLU A 296 -2.27 34.65 4.84
CA GLU A 296 -1.80 35.81 4.06
C GLU A 296 -0.41 35.61 3.43
N ASN A 297 0.44 34.75 4.03
CA ASN A 297 1.81 34.50 3.58
C ASN A 297 1.92 33.39 2.52
N TYR A 298 0.81 32.77 2.13
CA TYR A 298 0.80 31.59 1.27
C TYR A 298 -0.10 31.79 0.03
N PRO A 299 0.22 31.14 -1.10
CA PRO A 299 -0.71 31.03 -2.23
C PRO A 299 -1.91 30.14 -1.88
N ASP A 300 -2.85 29.94 -2.82
CA ASP A 300 -3.90 28.93 -2.65
C ASP A 300 -3.33 27.52 -2.72
N TYR A 301 -2.50 27.26 -3.73
CA TYR A 301 -1.83 25.97 -3.93
C TYR A 301 -0.33 26.16 -4.15
N THR A 302 0.45 25.17 -3.73
CA THR A 302 1.87 25.08 -4.01
C THR A 302 2.17 23.76 -4.72
N LEU A 303 2.69 23.81 -5.93
CA LEU A 303 3.27 22.63 -6.60
C LEU A 303 4.68 22.38 -6.09
N VAL A 304 5.01 21.11 -5.86
CA VAL A 304 6.31 20.67 -5.33
C VAL A 304 6.89 19.64 -6.29
N TYR A 305 8.03 19.99 -6.89
CA TYR A 305 8.82 19.11 -7.75
C TYR A 305 10.04 18.63 -6.96
N GLN A 306 10.27 17.33 -6.93
CA GLN A 306 11.49 16.75 -6.37
C GLN A 306 12.27 16.08 -7.48
N LEU A 307 13.55 16.41 -7.61
CA LEU A 307 14.42 15.86 -8.63
C LEU A 307 15.62 15.17 -8.00
N LEU A 308 16.10 14.11 -8.63
CA LEU A 308 17.30 13.38 -8.23
C LEU A 308 18.37 13.41 -9.34
N SER A 309 19.61 13.67 -8.95
CA SER A 309 20.79 13.40 -9.76
C SER A 309 21.47 12.09 -9.36
N TYR A 310 21.74 11.24 -10.36
CA TYR A 310 22.49 9.99 -10.18
C TYR A 310 24.00 10.21 -10.11
N GLU A 311 24.52 11.32 -10.64
CA GLU A 311 25.96 11.58 -10.78
C GLU A 311 26.63 11.78 -9.42
N ASN A 312 25.99 12.56 -8.55
CA ASN A 312 26.51 12.92 -7.23
C ASN A 312 25.57 12.54 -6.08
N ALA A 313 24.51 11.79 -6.37
CA ALA A 313 23.49 11.38 -5.40
C ALA A 313 22.89 12.55 -4.60
N SER A 314 22.51 13.62 -5.32
CA SER A 314 21.89 14.82 -4.74
C SER A 314 20.42 14.95 -5.15
N ARG A 315 19.65 15.61 -4.28
CA ARG A 315 18.23 15.94 -4.51
C ARG A 315 18.03 17.45 -4.48
N VAL A 316 17.06 17.95 -5.25
CA VAL A 316 16.61 19.34 -5.17
C VAL A 316 15.08 19.40 -5.16
N ARG A 317 14.55 20.35 -4.40
CA ARG A 317 13.12 20.65 -4.35
C ARG A 317 12.83 22.00 -5.00
N LEU A 318 11.87 22.04 -5.91
CA LEU A 318 11.32 23.29 -6.44
C LEU A 318 9.87 23.47 -5.98
N LYS A 319 9.52 24.69 -5.56
CA LYS A 319 8.17 25.07 -5.14
C LYS A 319 7.62 26.16 -6.03
N VAL A 320 6.42 25.96 -6.56
CA VAL A 320 5.76 26.91 -7.46
C VAL A 320 4.41 27.29 -6.87
N ALA A 321 4.21 28.59 -6.69
CA ALA A 321 2.92 29.12 -6.24
C ALA A 321 1.91 29.10 -7.39
N VAL A 322 0.73 28.52 -7.16
CA VAL A 322 -0.39 28.48 -8.10
C VAL A 322 -1.61 29.12 -7.44
N PRO A 323 -1.88 30.41 -7.71
CA PRO A 323 -3.00 31.13 -7.12
C PRO A 323 -4.31 30.88 -7.89
N GLY A 324 -5.43 31.12 -7.21
CA GLY A 324 -6.74 31.23 -7.83
C GLY A 324 -7.66 30.01 -7.66
N PRO A 325 -8.96 30.18 -7.97
CA PRO A 325 -9.97 29.14 -7.80
C PRO A 325 -9.89 28.03 -8.87
N GLU A 326 -9.35 28.35 -10.04
CA GLU A 326 -9.10 27.42 -11.15
C GLU A 326 -7.58 27.33 -11.38
N PRO A 327 -6.86 26.61 -10.52
CA PRO A 327 -5.41 26.60 -10.57
C PRO A 327 -4.92 25.83 -11.80
N GLU A 328 -4.06 26.46 -12.60
CA GLU A 328 -3.46 25.91 -13.82
C GLU A 328 -1.94 26.05 -13.79
N ALA A 329 -1.23 25.03 -14.26
CA ALA A 329 0.21 25.02 -14.46
C ALA A 329 0.56 24.51 -15.87
N VAL A 330 1.83 24.65 -16.27
CA VAL A 330 2.32 24.12 -17.55
C VAL A 330 2.76 22.67 -17.38
N SER A 331 2.39 21.80 -18.32
CA SER A 331 2.84 20.41 -18.32
C SER A 331 4.33 20.29 -18.64
N ILE A 332 4.99 19.35 -17.96
CA ILE A 332 6.41 19.00 -18.11
C ILE A 332 6.59 17.60 -18.69
N THR A 333 5.54 17.00 -19.24
CA THR A 333 5.55 15.66 -19.86
C THR A 333 6.48 15.55 -21.07
N ASP A 334 6.80 16.66 -21.74
CA ASP A 334 7.80 16.75 -22.79
C ASP A 334 9.24 16.87 -22.27
N ILE A 335 9.40 17.24 -21.00
CA ILE A 335 10.70 17.19 -20.31
C ILE A 335 10.87 15.81 -19.67
N TRP A 336 9.96 15.34 -18.83
CA TRP A 336 9.99 13.98 -18.27
C TRP A 336 8.72 13.22 -18.64
N PRO A 337 8.81 12.12 -19.40
CA PRO A 337 7.65 11.27 -19.69
C PRO A 337 6.95 10.75 -18.42
N ALA A 338 7.72 10.49 -17.36
CA ALA A 338 7.22 10.07 -16.05
C ALA A 338 6.17 11.03 -15.47
N ALA A 339 6.25 12.34 -15.79
CA ALA A 339 5.33 13.35 -15.25
C ALA A 339 3.85 13.10 -15.57
N ASN A 340 3.54 12.25 -16.57
CA ASN A 340 2.18 11.94 -16.98
C ASN A 340 1.30 11.51 -15.80
N TRP A 341 1.71 10.49 -15.04
CA TRP A 341 0.90 10.02 -13.92
C TRP A 341 0.89 11.00 -12.75
N TYR A 342 2.00 11.67 -12.46
CA TYR A 342 2.06 12.64 -11.36
C TYR A 342 1.18 13.87 -11.60
N GLU A 343 1.18 14.43 -12.83
CA GLU A 343 0.30 15.55 -13.20
C GLU A 343 -1.18 15.13 -13.17
N ARG A 344 -1.50 13.92 -13.63
CA ARG A 344 -2.86 13.36 -13.52
C ARG A 344 -3.29 13.12 -12.08
N GLU A 345 -2.41 12.64 -11.21
CA GLU A 345 -2.68 12.47 -9.77
C GLU A 345 -2.99 13.82 -9.12
N VAL A 346 -2.18 14.85 -9.40
CA VAL A 346 -2.39 16.21 -8.89
C VAL A 346 -3.72 16.79 -9.40
N PHE A 347 -4.06 16.56 -10.66
CA PHE A 347 -5.36 16.94 -11.22
C PHE A 347 -6.53 16.21 -10.53
N ASP A 348 -6.43 14.90 -10.37
CA ASP A 348 -7.49 14.08 -9.77
C ASP A 348 -7.74 14.48 -8.31
N MET A 349 -6.66 14.65 -7.55
CA MET A 349 -6.69 14.84 -6.10
C MET A 349 -6.86 16.29 -5.65
N PHE A 350 -6.38 17.27 -6.43
CA PHE A 350 -6.44 18.70 -6.09
C PHE A 350 -7.17 19.55 -7.12
N GLY A 351 -7.46 19.04 -8.32
CA GLY A 351 -8.15 19.80 -9.38
C GLY A 351 -7.26 20.82 -10.09
N LEU A 352 -5.94 20.70 -9.96
CA LEU A 352 -4.97 21.54 -10.68
C LEU A 352 -4.85 21.05 -12.13
N ARG A 353 -5.10 21.95 -13.09
CA ARG A 353 -5.01 21.62 -14.52
C ARG A 353 -3.59 21.83 -15.04
N PHE A 354 -3.21 21.04 -16.04
CA PHE A 354 -1.91 21.14 -16.69
C PHE A 354 -2.09 21.42 -18.18
N LYS A 355 -1.69 22.63 -18.60
CA LYS A 355 -1.75 23.07 -19.99
C LYS A 355 -0.73 22.31 -20.83
N GLY A 356 -1.20 21.67 -21.89
CA GLY A 356 -0.38 20.87 -22.80
C GLY A 356 -0.21 19.40 -22.40
N HIS A 357 -0.86 18.94 -21.33
CA HIS A 357 -0.79 17.53 -20.91
C HIS A 357 -1.48 16.62 -21.96
N PRO A 358 -0.87 15.48 -22.35
CA PRO A 358 -1.38 14.62 -23.42
C PRO A 358 -2.69 13.90 -23.08
N ASP A 359 -2.90 13.55 -21.80
CA ASP A 359 -4.08 12.82 -21.32
C ASP A 359 -4.46 13.20 -19.87
N LEU A 360 -5.25 14.27 -19.68
CA LEU A 360 -5.61 14.75 -18.34
C LEU A 360 -6.93 14.14 -17.82
N ARG A 361 -7.06 12.82 -17.91
CA ARG A 361 -8.16 12.06 -17.27
C ARG A 361 -7.83 11.77 -15.81
N ARG A 362 -8.87 11.60 -14.97
CA ARG A 362 -8.74 11.05 -13.60
C ARG A 362 -7.94 9.75 -13.65
N LEU A 363 -7.14 9.51 -12.61
CA LEU A 363 -6.23 8.37 -12.57
C LEU A 363 -6.64 7.37 -11.49
N ILE A 364 -6.90 7.84 -10.27
CA ILE A 364 -7.16 7.01 -9.11
C ILE A 364 -8.66 6.96 -8.82
N MET A 365 -9.33 8.11 -8.79
CA MET A 365 -10.75 8.17 -8.46
C MET A 365 -11.61 7.64 -9.61
N PRO A 366 -12.83 7.13 -9.32
CA PRO A 366 -13.82 6.85 -10.35
C PRO A 366 -14.04 8.06 -11.26
N HIS A 367 -14.34 7.81 -12.54
CA HIS A 367 -14.53 8.85 -13.55
C HIS A 367 -15.69 9.80 -13.25
N ASP A 368 -16.70 9.32 -12.53
CA ASP A 368 -17.90 10.03 -12.07
C ASP A 368 -17.73 10.65 -10.68
N TRP A 369 -16.53 10.61 -10.09
CA TRP A 369 -16.29 11.17 -8.77
C TRP A 369 -16.45 12.69 -8.75
N GLU A 370 -17.17 13.18 -7.74
CA GLU A 370 -17.39 14.62 -7.52
C GLU A 370 -16.39 15.20 -6.51
N GLY A 371 -15.68 16.25 -6.93
CA GLY A 371 -14.69 16.96 -6.13
C GLY A 371 -13.27 16.37 -6.17
N HIS A 372 -12.45 16.81 -5.21
CA HIS A 372 -11.00 16.62 -5.16
C HIS A 372 -10.56 16.27 -3.73
N PRO A 373 -10.31 14.98 -3.44
CA PRO A 373 -10.23 14.52 -2.05
C PRO A 373 -9.08 15.04 -1.20
N LEU A 374 -7.96 15.46 -1.79
CA LEU A 374 -6.82 16.00 -1.05
C LEU A 374 -6.90 17.52 -0.81
N ARG A 375 -7.99 18.18 -1.25
CA ARG A 375 -8.29 19.56 -0.81
C ARG A 375 -8.64 19.58 0.67
N LYS A 376 -8.28 20.66 1.36
CA LYS A 376 -8.59 20.87 2.79
C LYS A 376 -10.08 21.08 3.04
N SER A 377 -10.81 21.57 2.05
CA SER A 377 -12.27 21.74 2.10
C SER A 377 -13.05 20.45 1.90
N TYR A 378 -12.42 19.38 1.39
CA TYR A 378 -13.09 18.11 1.13
C TYR A 378 -13.27 17.29 2.42
N PRO A 379 -14.42 16.59 2.62
CA PRO A 379 -14.64 15.77 3.80
C PRO A 379 -13.56 14.71 4.05
N ASP A 380 -13.03 14.68 5.27
CA ASP A 380 -11.95 13.75 5.65
C ASP A 380 -12.43 12.31 5.93
N ARG A 381 -13.71 12.13 6.24
CA ARG A 381 -14.30 10.87 6.75
C ARG A 381 -15.35 10.34 5.79
N ALA A 382 -15.40 9.01 5.61
CA ALA A 382 -16.51 8.37 4.90
C ALA A 382 -17.83 8.67 5.61
N THR A 383 -17.80 8.67 6.94
CA THR A 383 -18.97 8.90 7.79
C THR A 383 -19.54 10.33 7.67
N ALA A 384 -18.74 11.28 7.19
CA ALA A 384 -19.17 12.66 6.89
C ALA A 384 -19.79 12.81 5.48
N MET A 385 -19.74 11.77 4.65
CA MET A 385 -20.37 11.74 3.34
C MET A 385 -21.74 11.02 3.40
N ALA A 386 -22.48 11.03 2.29
CA ALA A 386 -23.62 10.14 2.13
C ALA A 386 -23.17 8.67 2.23
N PRO A 387 -23.95 7.78 2.89
CA PRO A 387 -23.66 6.35 2.93
C PRO A 387 -23.56 5.77 1.52
N TYR A 388 -22.63 4.84 1.32
CA TYR A 388 -22.53 4.09 0.09
C TYR A 388 -23.51 2.93 0.11
N THR A 389 -24.32 2.78 -0.94
CA THR A 389 -25.41 1.82 -0.98
C THR A 389 -25.19 0.74 -2.05
N HIS A 390 -25.96 -0.34 -1.93
CA HIS A 390 -26.06 -1.37 -2.97
C HIS A 390 -26.48 -0.80 -4.34
N GLU A 391 -27.33 0.23 -4.37
CA GLU A 391 -27.71 0.89 -5.63
C GLU A 391 -26.56 1.68 -6.26
N ASP A 392 -25.73 2.34 -5.44
CA ASP A 392 -24.55 3.06 -5.93
C ASP A 392 -23.56 2.09 -6.57
N ALA A 393 -23.33 0.92 -5.96
CA ALA A 393 -22.50 -0.14 -6.52
C ALA A 393 -23.01 -0.66 -7.88
N ARG A 394 -24.32 -0.62 -8.14
CA ARG A 394 -24.88 -0.99 -9.45
C ARG A 394 -24.68 0.10 -10.50
N LYS A 395 -24.83 1.37 -10.12
CA LYS A 395 -24.75 2.52 -11.04
C LYS A 395 -23.33 2.81 -11.51
N ILE A 396 -22.36 2.77 -10.60
CA ILE A 396 -20.98 3.23 -10.84
C ILE A 396 -20.18 2.11 -11.51
N GLN A 397 -20.30 1.91 -12.82
CA GLN A 397 -19.55 0.86 -13.53
C GLN A 397 -18.23 1.39 -14.12
N PRO A 398 -17.18 0.55 -14.22
CA PRO A 398 -15.95 0.95 -14.93
C PRO A 398 -16.22 1.35 -16.38
N LEU A 399 -15.46 2.33 -16.87
CA LEU A 399 -15.55 2.82 -18.25
C LEU A 399 -15.23 1.70 -19.27
N ASP A 400 -15.78 1.83 -20.48
CA ASP A 400 -15.44 0.92 -21.59
C ASP A 400 -13.95 1.03 -21.96
N ALA A 401 -13.32 -0.11 -22.25
CA ALA A 401 -11.89 -0.15 -22.59
C ALA A 401 -11.55 0.65 -23.85
N GLY A 402 -12.51 0.79 -24.78
CA GLY A 402 -12.33 1.59 -25.99
C GLY A 402 -12.24 3.10 -25.75
N ILE A 403 -12.42 3.59 -24.52
CA ILE A 403 -12.17 4.98 -24.13
C ILE A 403 -10.68 5.20 -23.80
N TYR A 404 -10.01 4.15 -23.32
CA TYR A 404 -8.60 4.20 -22.93
C TYR A 404 -7.67 4.01 -24.13
N LEU A 405 -8.02 3.08 -25.00
CA LEU A 405 -7.25 2.77 -26.18
C LEU A 405 -7.73 3.63 -27.35
N ARG A 406 -6.79 4.25 -28.09
CA ARG A 406 -7.14 4.94 -29.33
C ARG A 406 -7.71 3.90 -30.30
N ARG A 407 -9.01 3.95 -30.62
CA ARG A 407 -9.60 3.08 -31.64
C ARG A 407 -8.95 3.38 -32.98
N PRO A 408 -8.09 2.51 -33.54
CA PRO A 408 -7.47 2.79 -34.83
C PRO A 408 -8.53 2.67 -35.92
N GLN A 409 -8.47 3.52 -36.93
CA GLN A 409 -9.25 3.34 -38.16
C GLN A 409 -8.63 2.17 -38.95
N GLY A 410 -9.36 1.06 -39.09
CA GLY A 410 -8.93 -0.15 -39.82
C GLY A 410 -9.24 -1.45 -39.06
N ASP A 411 -9.43 -2.54 -39.79
CA ASP A 411 -10.14 -3.78 -39.39
C ASP A 411 -9.66 -4.48 -38.08
N GLU A 412 -10.67 -4.96 -37.33
CA GLU A 412 -10.70 -6.07 -36.35
C GLU A 412 -9.59 -6.22 -35.28
N LYS A 413 -9.22 -5.14 -34.58
CA LYS A 413 -8.45 -5.29 -33.31
C LYS A 413 -9.34 -5.73 -32.15
N LEU A 414 -8.97 -6.84 -31.49
CA LEU A 414 -9.64 -7.32 -30.28
C LEU A 414 -9.19 -6.51 -29.07
N ILE A 415 -10.13 -5.86 -28.38
CA ILE A 415 -9.87 -5.22 -27.10
C ILE A 415 -10.21 -6.21 -25.98
N LEU A 416 -9.23 -6.57 -25.16
CA LEU A 416 -9.39 -7.47 -24.03
C LEU A 416 -9.13 -6.74 -22.71
N ASN A 417 -10.00 -6.98 -21.73
CA ASN A 417 -9.79 -6.54 -20.35
C ASN A 417 -9.16 -7.67 -19.56
N VAL A 418 -7.95 -7.44 -19.05
CA VAL A 418 -7.29 -8.32 -18.07
C VAL A 418 -7.43 -7.64 -16.70
N GLY A 419 -8.29 -8.20 -15.85
CA GLY A 419 -8.68 -7.58 -14.57
C GLY A 419 -9.95 -6.72 -14.67
N PRO A 420 -10.30 -5.95 -13.62
CA PRO A 420 -9.54 -5.73 -12.38
C PRO A 420 -9.42 -6.98 -11.50
N HIS A 421 -10.29 -7.97 -11.66
CA HIS A 421 -10.14 -9.25 -10.97
C HIS A 421 -9.56 -10.33 -11.90
N HIS A 422 -8.29 -10.70 -11.67
CA HIS A 422 -7.62 -11.83 -12.30
C HIS A 422 -6.48 -12.30 -11.38
N ILE A 423 -6.09 -13.58 -11.43
CA ILE A 423 -5.06 -14.11 -10.52
C ILE A 423 -3.70 -13.45 -10.78
N SER A 424 -3.35 -13.34 -12.07
CA SER A 424 -2.07 -12.80 -12.53
C SER A 424 -1.96 -11.27 -12.52
N THR A 425 -2.99 -10.53 -12.09
CA THR A 425 -2.87 -9.07 -11.91
C THR A 425 -2.28 -8.70 -10.55
N HIS A 426 -1.91 -9.71 -9.74
CA HIS A 426 -1.37 -9.57 -8.37
C HIS A 426 -2.16 -8.58 -7.51
N GLY A 427 -3.49 -8.61 -7.67
CA GLY A 427 -4.45 -7.70 -7.04
C GLY A 427 -5.50 -7.18 -8.03
N LEU A 428 -6.12 -6.07 -7.64
CA LEU A 428 -7.16 -5.31 -8.32
C LEU A 428 -6.63 -4.28 -9.33
N MET A 429 -6.01 -4.69 -10.44
CA MET A 429 -5.59 -3.76 -11.51
C MET A 429 -6.19 -4.18 -12.84
N ARG A 430 -6.66 -3.19 -13.61
CA ARG A 430 -7.26 -3.43 -14.92
C ARG A 430 -6.31 -3.00 -16.02
N PHE A 431 -5.80 -3.98 -16.75
CA PHE A 431 -5.05 -3.78 -17.99
C PHE A 431 -5.99 -3.90 -19.18
N MET A 432 -5.98 -2.89 -20.05
CA MET A 432 -6.77 -2.88 -21.27
C MET A 432 -5.81 -3.03 -22.43
N VAL A 433 -5.90 -4.16 -23.14
CA VAL A 433 -4.95 -4.51 -24.21
C VAL A 433 -5.67 -4.54 -25.56
N ALA A 434 -5.06 -3.91 -26.57
CA ALA A 434 -5.46 -4.03 -27.96
C ALA A 434 -4.58 -5.07 -28.66
N LEU A 435 -5.19 -6.14 -29.13
CA LEU A 435 -4.52 -7.28 -29.73
C LEU A 435 -4.70 -7.32 -31.24
N GLU A 436 -3.64 -7.73 -31.93
CA GLU A 436 -3.65 -8.20 -33.31
C GLU A 436 -3.19 -9.66 -33.31
N GLY A 437 -4.16 -10.58 -33.44
CA GLY A 437 -3.94 -11.98 -33.08
C GLY A 437 -3.62 -12.13 -31.59
N GLU A 438 -2.39 -12.53 -31.27
CA GLU A 438 -1.89 -12.66 -29.89
C GLU A 438 -0.93 -11.54 -29.45
N ARG A 439 -0.53 -10.67 -30.39
CA ARG A 439 0.46 -9.60 -30.13
C ARG A 439 -0.22 -8.35 -29.61
N ILE A 440 0.39 -7.74 -28.59
CA ILE A 440 -0.08 -6.49 -27.98
C ILE A 440 0.36 -5.32 -28.84
N THR A 441 -0.61 -4.61 -29.44
CA THR A 441 -0.35 -3.40 -30.24
C THR A 441 -0.44 -2.12 -29.42
N ASP A 442 -1.30 -2.09 -28.41
CA ASP A 442 -1.40 -1.00 -27.44
C ASP A 442 -1.94 -1.51 -26.11
N ILE A 443 -1.61 -0.79 -25.03
CA ILE A 443 -2.01 -1.12 -23.66
C ILE A 443 -2.17 0.17 -22.85
N ASP A 444 -3.25 0.24 -22.07
CA ASP A 444 -3.48 1.27 -21.07
C ASP A 444 -3.92 0.60 -19.76
N MET A 445 -3.81 1.33 -18.64
CA MET A 445 -4.04 0.80 -17.29
C MET A 445 -5.00 1.70 -16.52
N ASP A 446 -5.93 1.08 -15.79
CA ASP A 446 -6.83 1.75 -14.86
C ASP A 446 -6.51 1.29 -13.43
N ILE A 447 -5.98 2.21 -12.62
CA ILE A 447 -5.52 2.00 -11.24
C ILE A 447 -6.49 2.65 -10.23
N GLY A 448 -6.20 2.64 -8.94
CA GLY A 448 -7.05 3.27 -7.91
C GLY A 448 -8.15 2.37 -7.34
N TYR A 449 -8.20 1.10 -7.75
CA TYR A 449 -9.12 0.12 -7.16
C TYR A 449 -8.77 -0.23 -5.71
N HIS A 450 -7.58 0.14 -5.23
CA HIS A 450 -7.08 -0.06 -3.86
C HIS A 450 -6.80 1.26 -3.13
N HIS A 451 -7.37 2.37 -3.57
CA HIS A 451 -7.09 3.67 -2.98
C HIS A 451 -7.70 3.84 -1.58
N ARG A 452 -6.86 3.96 -0.54
CA ARG A 452 -7.30 4.09 0.88
C ARG A 452 -7.22 5.52 1.40
N GLY A 453 -6.82 6.49 0.59
CA GLY A 453 -6.70 7.88 1.03
C GLY A 453 -5.74 8.04 2.21
N VAL A 454 -4.66 7.26 2.25
CA VAL A 454 -3.72 7.22 3.38
C VAL A 454 -3.11 8.60 3.65
N GLU A 455 -2.83 9.35 2.59
CA GLU A 455 -2.30 10.71 2.69
C GLU A 455 -3.25 11.66 3.42
N LYS A 456 -4.55 11.62 3.11
CA LYS A 456 -5.59 12.41 3.79
C LYS A 456 -5.72 12.01 5.26
N ILE A 457 -5.57 10.72 5.56
CA ILE A 457 -5.53 10.23 6.95
C ILE A 457 -4.30 10.77 7.68
N GLY A 458 -3.14 10.87 7.02
CA GLY A 458 -1.92 11.43 7.60
C GLY A 458 -2.05 12.90 8.04
N GLU A 459 -2.91 13.68 7.38
CA GLU A 459 -3.22 15.06 7.77
C GLU A 459 -4.14 15.16 8.99
N ARG A 460 -4.77 14.04 9.36
CA ARG A 460 -5.75 13.93 10.45
C ARG A 460 -5.18 13.25 11.69
N GLN A 461 -4.26 12.31 11.52
CA GLN A 461 -3.70 11.54 12.64
C GLN A 461 -2.54 12.31 13.27
N SER A 462 -2.37 12.14 14.58
CA SER A 462 -1.12 12.61 15.20
C SER A 462 0.08 11.87 14.63
N TRP A 463 1.28 12.47 14.74
CA TRP A 463 2.51 11.88 14.21
C TRP A 463 2.76 10.43 14.68
N HIS A 464 2.35 10.07 15.91
CA HIS A 464 2.45 8.67 16.38
C HIS A 464 1.32 7.77 15.89
N GLN A 465 0.08 8.29 15.83
CA GLN A 465 -1.09 7.52 15.39
C GLN A 465 -1.04 7.20 13.89
N PHE A 466 -0.25 7.92 13.11
CA PHE A 466 -0.05 7.64 11.70
C PHE A 466 0.87 6.43 11.44
N ILE A 467 1.78 6.08 12.35
CA ILE A 467 2.78 4.99 12.18
C ILE A 467 2.14 3.67 11.72
N PRO A 468 1.02 3.18 12.28
CA PRO A 468 0.43 1.92 11.81
C PRO A 468 -0.08 1.97 10.36
N TYR A 469 -0.38 3.16 9.82
CA TYR A 469 -0.81 3.28 8.42
C TYR A 469 0.36 3.04 7.47
N THR A 470 1.59 3.39 7.85
CA THR A 470 2.78 3.22 7.00
C THR A 470 3.13 1.74 6.78
N ASP A 471 2.98 0.87 7.80
CA ASP A 471 3.11 -0.60 7.65
C ASP A 471 2.16 -1.21 6.61
N ARG A 472 1.06 -0.52 6.28
CA ARG A 472 -0.01 -1.03 5.43
C ARG A 472 0.04 -0.47 4.01
N VAL A 473 0.93 0.48 3.71
CA VAL A 473 1.14 1.00 2.35
C VAL A 473 1.64 -0.14 1.46
N ASP A 474 2.79 -0.72 1.78
CA ASP A 474 3.19 -2.04 1.27
C ASP A 474 3.00 -3.09 2.37
N TYR A 475 1.91 -3.85 2.31
CA TYR A 475 1.59 -4.81 3.36
C TYR A 475 2.54 -6.02 3.47
N LEU A 476 3.50 -6.18 2.54
CA LEU A 476 4.54 -7.23 2.61
C LEU A 476 5.85 -6.73 3.22
N SER A 477 6.13 -5.42 3.15
CA SER A 477 7.37 -4.82 3.64
C SER A 477 7.32 -4.37 5.12
N GLY A 478 6.16 -4.45 5.78
CA GLY A 478 5.99 -4.23 7.22
C GLY A 478 6.77 -3.01 7.74
N VAL A 479 7.69 -3.24 8.70
CA VAL A 479 8.45 -2.14 9.34
C VAL A 479 9.34 -1.36 8.40
N SER A 480 9.73 -1.92 7.25
CA SER A 480 10.55 -1.20 6.27
C SER A 480 9.84 0.04 5.74
N ASN A 481 8.51 0.03 5.69
CA ASN A 481 7.72 1.20 5.29
C ASN A 481 7.62 2.28 6.38
N ASN A 482 7.79 1.89 7.65
CA ASN A 482 7.80 2.86 8.75
C ASN A 482 9.08 3.70 8.71
N LEU A 483 10.19 3.11 8.26
CA LEU A 483 11.50 3.75 8.30
C LEU A 483 11.57 5.09 7.53
N PRO A 484 11.15 5.21 6.25
CA PRO A 484 11.25 6.48 5.53
C PRO A 484 10.38 7.58 6.15
N TYR A 485 9.18 7.23 6.65
CA TYR A 485 8.32 8.16 7.40
C TYR A 485 9.02 8.65 8.68
N LEU A 486 9.56 7.72 9.48
CA LEU A 486 10.23 8.05 10.73
C LEU A 486 11.49 8.87 10.48
N LEU A 487 12.29 8.54 9.47
CA LEU A 487 13.47 9.32 9.11
C LEU A 487 13.11 10.75 8.67
N ALA A 488 12.00 10.94 7.94
CA ALA A 488 11.54 12.28 7.56
C ALA A 488 11.15 13.11 8.80
N VAL A 489 10.41 12.51 9.74
CA VAL A 489 10.01 13.17 11.00
C VAL A 489 11.22 13.41 11.93
N GLU A 490 12.13 12.43 12.05
CA GLU A 490 13.36 12.51 12.84
C GLU A 490 14.32 13.58 12.28
N THR A 491 14.40 13.72 10.95
CA THR A 491 15.16 14.78 10.27
C THR A 491 14.57 16.16 10.60
N LEU A 492 13.25 16.30 10.54
CA LEU A 492 12.55 17.56 10.81
C LEU A 492 12.68 18.01 12.27
N ALA A 493 12.67 17.06 13.21
CA ALA A 493 12.79 17.29 14.64
C ALA A 493 14.23 17.23 15.20
N ASP A 494 15.23 16.98 14.33
CA ASP A 494 16.65 16.82 14.69
C ASP A 494 16.91 15.75 15.78
N ILE A 495 16.22 14.62 15.68
CA ILE A 495 16.30 13.53 16.67
C ILE A 495 17.48 12.62 16.36
N LYS A 496 18.35 12.40 17.35
CA LYS A 496 19.42 11.39 17.28
C LYS A 496 18.93 10.05 17.79
N VAL A 497 18.85 9.08 16.88
CA VAL A 497 18.47 7.69 17.20
C VAL A 497 19.68 6.92 17.75
N PRO A 498 19.54 6.16 18.86
CA PRO A 498 20.63 5.33 19.38
C PRO A 498 21.12 4.24 18.42
N ASP A 499 22.40 3.87 18.49
CA ASP A 499 22.98 2.89 17.56
C ASP A 499 22.38 1.49 17.70
N ARG A 500 22.01 1.07 18.91
CA ARG A 500 21.26 -0.18 19.12
C ARG A 500 19.92 -0.17 18.39
N ALA A 501 19.19 0.94 18.42
CA ALA A 501 17.92 1.06 17.70
C ALA A 501 18.14 1.04 16.18
N LYS A 502 19.21 1.65 15.67
CA LYS A 502 19.60 1.57 14.24
C LYS A 502 19.85 0.13 13.80
N PHE A 503 20.63 -0.64 14.55
CA PHE A 503 20.91 -2.06 14.26
C PHE A 503 19.64 -2.93 14.30
N ILE A 504 18.77 -2.72 15.30
CA ILE A 504 17.46 -3.41 15.35
C ILE A 504 16.61 -3.05 14.12
N ARG A 505 16.62 -1.78 13.69
CA ARG A 505 15.90 -1.34 12.49
C ARG A 505 16.41 -2.06 11.25
N VAL A 506 17.72 -2.10 11.03
CA VAL A 506 18.33 -2.81 9.89
C VAL A 506 17.99 -4.30 9.92
N LEU A 507 18.16 -4.97 11.06
CA LEU A 507 17.84 -6.40 11.22
C LEU A 507 16.39 -6.72 10.81
N LEU A 508 15.42 -5.97 11.34
CA LEU A 508 14.02 -6.21 11.02
C LEU A 508 13.70 -5.83 9.56
N CYS A 509 14.29 -4.75 9.03
CA CYS A 509 14.11 -4.38 7.63
C CYS A 509 14.57 -5.48 6.66
N GLU A 510 15.72 -6.10 6.92
CA GLU A 510 16.25 -7.16 6.08
C GLU A 510 15.50 -8.50 6.24
N LEU A 511 14.93 -8.78 7.43
CA LEU A 511 13.96 -9.89 7.59
C LEU A 511 12.71 -9.68 6.74
N PHE A 512 12.16 -8.46 6.73
CA PHE A 512 11.03 -8.12 5.85
C PHE A 512 11.42 -8.11 4.38
N ARG A 513 12.69 -7.77 4.03
CA ARG A 513 13.22 -7.89 2.67
C ARG A 513 13.21 -9.34 2.19
N LEU A 514 13.71 -10.27 2.99
CA LEU A 514 13.63 -11.70 2.70
C LEU A 514 12.19 -12.19 2.56
N ASN A 515 11.31 -11.82 3.49
CA ASN A 515 9.89 -12.19 3.44
C ASN A 515 9.23 -11.75 2.12
N ASN A 516 9.49 -10.52 1.68
CA ASN A 516 8.87 -9.98 0.47
C ASN A 516 9.45 -10.63 -0.80
N HIS A 517 10.78 -10.81 -0.90
CA HIS A 517 11.38 -11.54 -2.02
C HIS A 517 10.92 -13.00 -2.12
N LEU A 518 10.64 -13.68 -0.99
CA LEU A 518 10.08 -15.03 -1.00
C LEU A 518 8.67 -15.09 -1.59
N ILE A 519 7.85 -14.06 -1.35
CA ILE A 519 6.54 -13.92 -1.99
C ILE A 519 6.70 -13.60 -3.47
N SER A 520 7.51 -12.60 -3.82
CA SER A 520 7.80 -12.23 -5.21
C SER A 520 8.28 -13.43 -6.03
N PHE A 521 9.21 -14.23 -5.49
CA PHE A 521 9.71 -15.45 -6.11
C PHE A 521 8.59 -16.47 -6.37
N ALA A 522 7.73 -16.70 -5.37
CA ALA A 522 6.64 -17.64 -5.49
C ALA A 522 5.57 -17.20 -6.48
N THR A 523 5.13 -15.95 -6.40
CA THR A 523 4.10 -15.41 -7.28
C THR A 523 4.58 -15.36 -8.72
N PHE A 524 5.83 -14.93 -8.95
CA PHE A 524 6.40 -14.90 -10.29
C PHE A 524 6.57 -16.30 -10.89
N ALA A 525 7.05 -17.27 -10.10
CA ALA A 525 7.15 -18.66 -10.56
C ALA A 525 5.76 -19.25 -10.86
N HIS A 526 4.77 -18.98 -10.01
CA HIS A 526 3.39 -19.44 -10.18
C HIS A 526 2.76 -18.88 -11.46
N ASP A 527 2.98 -17.59 -11.74
CA ASP A 527 2.47 -16.93 -12.95
C ASP A 527 3.13 -17.43 -14.24
N CYS A 528 4.36 -17.93 -14.14
CA CYS A 528 5.02 -18.66 -15.21
C CYS A 528 4.57 -20.14 -15.32
N GLY A 529 3.73 -20.62 -14.40
CA GLY A 529 3.15 -21.97 -14.37
C GLY A 529 3.76 -22.94 -13.36
N ALA A 530 4.78 -22.53 -12.59
CA ALA A 530 5.42 -23.36 -11.58
C ALA A 530 4.75 -23.18 -10.20
N MET A 531 3.87 -24.11 -9.81
CA MET A 531 3.10 -24.02 -8.56
C MET A 531 3.87 -24.47 -7.31
N THR A 532 4.75 -25.47 -7.43
CA THR A 532 5.47 -26.06 -6.28
C THR A 532 6.28 -25.06 -5.44
N PRO A 533 7.03 -24.10 -6.05
CA PRO A 533 7.80 -23.11 -5.31
C PRO A 533 6.99 -22.33 -4.29
N THR A 534 5.72 -22.02 -4.59
CA THR A 534 4.83 -21.29 -3.68
C THR A 534 4.69 -21.98 -2.33
N PHE A 535 4.51 -23.29 -2.31
CA PHE A 535 4.38 -24.04 -1.05
C PHE A 535 5.70 -24.06 -0.27
N TYR A 536 6.84 -24.04 -0.96
CA TYR A 536 8.14 -24.04 -0.31
C TYR A 536 8.42 -22.67 0.28
N THR A 537 8.37 -21.58 -0.48
CA THR A 537 8.70 -20.26 0.07
C THR A 537 7.78 -19.83 1.21
N PHE A 538 6.50 -20.24 1.20
CA PHE A 538 5.59 -19.98 2.32
C PHE A 538 6.04 -20.67 3.62
N ARG A 539 6.69 -21.84 3.55
CA ARG A 539 7.25 -22.51 4.75
C ARG A 539 8.38 -21.67 5.38
N GLU A 540 9.30 -21.17 4.58
CA GLU A 540 10.41 -20.31 5.06
C GLU A 540 9.89 -18.95 5.52
N ARG A 541 8.91 -18.40 4.81
CA ARG A 541 8.19 -17.19 5.23
C ARG A 541 7.55 -17.35 6.60
N GLU A 542 6.88 -18.46 6.86
CA GLU A 542 6.26 -18.73 8.16
C GLU A 542 7.28 -18.72 9.31
N LYS A 543 8.51 -19.21 9.08
CA LYS A 543 9.59 -19.09 10.07
C LYS A 543 9.99 -17.63 10.33
N ILE A 544 10.09 -16.82 9.27
CA ILE A 544 10.37 -15.38 9.41
C ILE A 544 9.24 -14.70 10.19
N MET A 545 7.97 -15.01 9.89
CA MET A 545 6.83 -14.46 10.61
C MET A 545 6.83 -14.85 12.10
N ASP A 546 7.22 -16.09 12.42
CA ASP A 546 7.34 -16.55 13.81
C ASP A 546 8.47 -15.80 14.55
N ILE A 547 9.59 -15.49 13.89
CA ILE A 547 10.68 -14.64 14.44
C ILE A 547 10.20 -13.21 14.68
N VAL A 548 9.51 -12.62 13.70
CA VAL A 548 8.98 -11.25 13.80
C VAL A 548 7.92 -11.17 14.91
N GLU A 549 7.06 -12.17 15.04
CA GLU A 549 6.07 -12.27 16.11
C GLU A 549 6.72 -12.40 17.48
N LEU A 550 7.78 -13.20 17.62
CA LEU A 550 8.55 -13.31 18.86
C LEU A 550 9.11 -11.95 19.30
N ILE A 551 9.66 -11.17 18.36
CA ILE A 551 10.27 -9.87 18.66
C ILE A 551 9.21 -8.81 18.94
N THR A 552 8.15 -8.76 18.15
CA THR A 552 7.25 -7.59 18.08
C THR A 552 5.84 -7.83 18.61
N GLY A 553 5.43 -9.10 18.75
CA GLY A 553 4.05 -9.51 19.05
C GLY A 553 3.08 -9.44 17.85
N GLY A 554 3.49 -8.81 16.73
CA GLY A 554 2.72 -8.76 15.49
C GLY A 554 3.38 -9.58 14.38
N ARG A 555 2.57 -10.18 13.49
CA ARG A 555 3.08 -10.95 12.33
C ARG A 555 3.37 -10.05 11.13
N LEU A 556 2.31 -9.56 10.47
CA LEU A 556 2.41 -8.73 9.25
C LEU A 556 2.56 -7.23 9.53
N HIS A 557 1.87 -6.70 10.54
CA HIS A 557 1.82 -5.26 10.84
C HIS A 557 2.25 -4.98 12.28
N PRO A 558 3.55 -5.09 12.59
CA PRO A 558 4.04 -5.01 13.96
C PRO A 558 4.11 -3.57 14.51
N SER A 559 4.17 -2.53 13.67
CA SER A 559 4.32 -1.12 14.09
C SER A 559 5.38 -0.93 15.18
N TRP A 560 6.53 -1.60 15.00
CA TRP A 560 7.58 -1.69 16.00
C TRP A 560 8.46 -0.44 16.06
N PHE A 561 8.76 0.16 14.91
CA PHE A 561 9.56 1.37 14.86
C PHE A 561 8.76 2.56 15.36
N ARG A 562 9.41 3.42 16.14
CA ARG A 562 8.81 4.63 16.74
C ARG A 562 9.71 5.82 16.49
N ILE A 563 9.14 7.02 16.60
CA ILE A 563 9.91 8.26 16.49
C ILE A 563 11.00 8.25 17.57
N GLY A 564 12.25 8.32 17.17
CA GLY A 564 13.41 8.32 18.07
C GLY A 564 13.92 6.93 18.48
N GLY A 565 13.42 5.83 17.91
CA GLY A 565 13.95 4.49 18.18
C GLY A 565 13.00 3.35 17.82
N VAL A 566 12.86 2.39 18.73
CA VAL A 566 11.94 1.24 18.62
C VAL A 566 11.04 1.14 19.86
N ALA A 567 9.93 0.41 19.75
CA ALA A 567 8.91 0.35 20.82
C ALA A 567 9.44 -0.30 22.11
N MET A 568 10.15 -1.43 21.98
CA MET A 568 10.82 -2.13 23.08
C MET A 568 12.15 -2.70 22.57
N ASP A 569 13.00 -3.15 23.50
CA ASP A 569 14.22 -3.88 23.14
C ASP A 569 13.91 -5.29 22.64
N LEU A 570 14.90 -5.95 22.03
CA LEU A 570 14.81 -7.35 21.63
C LEU A 570 14.60 -8.25 22.87
N PRO A 571 13.69 -9.24 22.81
CA PRO A 571 13.41 -10.13 23.94
C PRO A 571 14.59 -11.06 24.23
N GLU A 572 14.70 -11.59 25.45
CA GLU A 572 15.70 -12.62 25.74
C GLU A 572 15.54 -13.84 24.82
N GLY A 573 16.66 -14.38 24.33
CA GLY A 573 16.65 -15.53 23.41
C GLY A 573 16.34 -15.21 21.94
N TRP A 574 16.14 -13.93 21.56
CA TRP A 574 15.83 -13.53 20.17
C TRP A 574 16.80 -14.04 19.10
N LYS A 575 18.07 -14.29 19.48
CA LYS A 575 19.15 -14.63 18.56
C LYS A 575 19.08 -16.08 18.08
N GLU A 576 18.65 -17.02 18.92
CA GLU A 576 18.68 -18.46 18.58
C GLU A 576 17.82 -18.78 17.34
N PRO A 577 16.56 -18.30 17.23
CA PRO A 577 15.75 -18.53 16.04
C PRO A 577 16.34 -17.93 14.76
N ILE A 578 17.03 -16.79 14.87
CA ILE A 578 17.69 -16.13 13.74
C ILE A 578 18.89 -16.95 13.28
N ASP A 579 19.74 -17.39 14.21
CA ASP A 579 20.90 -18.22 13.89
C ASP A 579 20.48 -19.54 13.21
N ASP A 580 19.40 -20.16 13.68
CA ASP A 580 18.87 -21.39 13.09
C ASP A 580 18.24 -21.17 11.71
N PHE A 581 17.59 -20.02 11.52
CA PHE A 581 17.12 -19.61 10.20
C PHE A 581 18.31 -19.40 9.24
N ILE A 582 19.37 -18.70 9.65
CA ILE A 582 20.56 -18.46 8.81
C ILE A 582 21.19 -19.77 8.35
N LYS A 583 21.39 -20.73 9.27
CA LYS A 583 21.97 -22.05 8.96
C LYS A 583 21.16 -22.82 7.91
N THR A 584 19.84 -22.68 7.94
CA THR A 584 18.94 -23.48 7.10
C THR A 584 18.61 -22.80 5.77
N PHE A 585 18.47 -21.49 5.74
CA PHE A 585 17.96 -20.74 4.59
C PHE A 585 18.88 -20.83 3.36
N LEU A 586 20.20 -20.81 3.53
CA LEU A 586 21.14 -20.89 2.40
C LEU A 586 21.00 -22.21 1.62
N ALA A 587 20.74 -23.33 2.31
CA ALA A 587 20.50 -24.61 1.65
C ALA A 587 19.17 -24.60 0.88
N ARG A 588 18.14 -23.92 1.40
CA ARG A 588 16.84 -23.77 0.74
C ARG A 588 16.90 -22.86 -0.47
N LEU A 589 17.67 -21.78 -0.41
CA LEU A 589 17.87 -20.91 -1.57
C LEU A 589 18.51 -21.68 -2.74
N LYS A 590 19.52 -22.52 -2.46
CA LYS A 590 20.13 -23.40 -3.47
C LYS A 590 19.13 -24.39 -4.08
N GLU A 591 18.20 -24.91 -3.27
CA GLU A 591 17.12 -25.78 -3.73
C GLU A 591 16.17 -25.03 -4.69
N TYR A 592 15.83 -23.77 -4.37
CA TYR A 592 14.97 -22.93 -5.21
C TYR A 592 15.59 -22.61 -6.57
N GLU A 593 16.87 -22.30 -6.58
CA GLU A 593 17.60 -22.04 -7.82
C GLU A 593 17.75 -23.30 -8.69
N ALA A 594 17.92 -24.46 -8.06
CA ALA A 594 17.98 -25.72 -8.78
C ALA A 594 16.65 -26.04 -9.50
N ILE A 595 15.51 -25.63 -8.93
CA ILE A 595 14.18 -25.86 -9.50
C ILE A 595 13.82 -24.82 -10.56
N ILE A 596 14.18 -23.54 -10.34
CA ILE A 596 13.73 -22.42 -11.19
C ILE A 596 14.84 -21.85 -12.06
N THR A 597 15.96 -21.43 -11.50
CA THR A 597 17.02 -20.73 -12.25
C THR A 597 17.59 -21.59 -13.37
N LYS A 598 17.72 -22.90 -13.15
CA LYS A 598 18.26 -23.87 -14.12
C LYS A 598 17.19 -24.51 -15.02
N ASN A 599 15.94 -24.05 -14.94
CA ASN A 599 14.85 -24.63 -15.69
C ASN A 599 14.75 -23.98 -17.08
N PRO A 600 14.91 -24.74 -18.18
CA PRO A 600 14.88 -24.19 -19.53
C PRO A 600 13.51 -23.60 -19.90
N ILE A 601 12.41 -24.09 -19.31
CA ILE A 601 11.07 -23.54 -19.55
C ILE A 601 10.96 -22.16 -18.92
N PHE A 602 11.48 -21.99 -17.71
CA PHE A 602 11.45 -20.71 -17.03
C PHE A 602 12.32 -19.68 -17.74
N GLU A 603 13.53 -20.07 -18.16
CA GLU A 603 14.42 -19.23 -18.96
C GLU A 603 13.74 -18.80 -20.27
N ALA A 604 13.15 -19.73 -21.02
CA ALA A 604 12.45 -19.42 -22.28
C ALA A 604 11.22 -18.51 -22.10
N ARG A 605 10.63 -18.44 -20.90
CA ARG A 605 9.46 -17.60 -20.60
C ARG A 605 9.81 -16.21 -20.05
N THR A 606 11.08 -15.97 -19.73
CA THR A 606 11.49 -14.77 -18.97
C THR A 606 12.66 -14.05 -19.61
N ARG A 607 13.51 -14.74 -20.36
CA ARG A 607 14.64 -14.15 -21.07
C ARG A 607 14.16 -13.43 -22.32
N GLU A 608 14.72 -12.25 -22.58
CA GLU A 608 14.33 -11.35 -23.69
C GLU A 608 12.86 -10.87 -23.64
N VAL A 609 12.16 -11.11 -22.53
CA VAL A 609 10.76 -10.69 -22.34
C VAL A 609 10.70 -9.44 -21.47
N GLY A 610 9.93 -8.44 -21.91
CA GLY A 610 9.68 -7.25 -21.09
C GLY A 610 10.92 -6.38 -20.91
N TYR A 611 11.70 -6.25 -21.97
CA TYR A 611 12.93 -5.47 -21.97
C TYR A 611 12.66 -4.00 -21.62
N LEU A 612 13.47 -3.47 -20.70
CA LEU A 612 13.49 -2.04 -20.37
C LEU A 612 14.92 -1.51 -20.52
N SER A 613 15.12 -0.56 -21.43
CA SER A 613 16.42 0.05 -21.65
C SER A 613 16.88 0.87 -20.44
N ARG A 614 18.19 0.99 -20.27
CA ARG A 614 18.80 1.83 -19.22
C ARG A 614 18.28 3.27 -19.26
N ASP A 615 18.19 3.85 -20.45
CA ASP A 615 17.76 5.24 -20.61
C ASP A 615 16.28 5.41 -20.28
N ASP A 616 15.42 4.48 -20.72
CA ASP A 616 14.00 4.51 -20.36
C ASP A 616 13.79 4.31 -18.86
N ALA A 617 14.53 3.38 -18.22
CA ALA A 617 14.44 3.18 -16.78
C ALA A 617 14.74 4.46 -15.98
N LEU A 618 15.73 5.24 -16.42
CA LEU A 618 16.11 6.51 -15.79
C LEU A 618 15.09 7.62 -16.06
N GLU A 619 14.60 7.74 -17.30
CA GLU A 619 13.64 8.78 -17.71
C GLU A 619 12.24 8.58 -17.14
N TRP A 620 11.82 7.32 -16.97
CA TRP A 620 10.53 6.96 -16.37
C TRP A 620 10.55 6.91 -14.84
N GLY A 621 11.70 7.17 -14.22
CA GLY A 621 11.84 7.24 -12.76
C GLY A 621 11.68 5.89 -12.05
N VAL A 622 11.90 4.80 -12.77
CA VAL A 622 11.88 3.42 -12.24
C VAL A 622 12.95 3.26 -11.16
N THR A 623 12.65 2.48 -10.12
CA THR A 623 13.56 2.29 -8.97
C THR A 623 13.66 0.83 -8.54
N GLY A 624 14.63 0.53 -7.66
CA GLY A 624 14.75 -0.79 -7.05
C GLY A 624 15.26 -1.87 -8.00
N PRO A 625 14.79 -3.12 -7.84
CA PRO A 625 15.23 -4.24 -8.65
C PRO A 625 15.00 -4.06 -10.15
N VAL A 626 13.96 -3.34 -10.54
CA VAL A 626 13.65 -3.06 -11.96
C VAL A 626 14.73 -2.14 -12.57
N LEU A 627 15.20 -1.14 -11.84
CA LEU A 627 16.29 -0.25 -12.28
C LEU A 627 17.64 -0.99 -12.32
N ARG A 628 17.93 -1.80 -11.31
CA ARG A 628 19.18 -2.58 -11.21
C ARG A 628 19.29 -3.67 -12.28
N ALA A 629 18.17 -4.18 -12.78
CA ALA A 629 18.13 -5.13 -13.89
C ALA A 629 18.47 -4.52 -15.26
N SER A 630 18.45 -3.18 -15.39
CA SER A 630 18.81 -2.45 -16.61
C SER A 630 20.24 -1.87 -16.56
N GLY A 631 21.12 -2.43 -15.73
CA GLY A 631 22.54 -2.10 -15.66
C GLY A 631 22.88 -0.83 -14.87
N VAL A 632 21.97 -0.37 -14.00
CA VAL A 632 22.18 0.82 -13.17
C VAL A 632 22.51 0.41 -11.74
N GLU A 633 23.76 0.60 -11.33
CA GLU A 633 24.23 0.37 -9.96
C GLU A 633 23.75 1.46 -8.99
N TRP A 634 22.46 1.42 -8.67
CA TRP A 634 21.79 2.38 -7.80
C TRP A 634 21.04 1.69 -6.66
N ASP A 635 21.45 2.00 -5.44
CA ASP A 635 20.83 1.55 -4.19
C ASP A 635 21.06 2.61 -3.12
N LEU A 636 19.97 3.09 -2.50
CA LEU A 636 20.07 4.17 -1.51
C LEU A 636 20.90 3.75 -0.29
N ARG A 637 20.92 2.47 0.09
CA ARG A 637 21.67 1.99 1.26
C ARG A 637 23.19 2.19 1.13
N LYS A 638 23.70 2.29 -0.10
CA LYS A 638 25.12 2.60 -0.39
C LYS A 638 25.33 4.04 -0.87
N LYS A 639 24.48 4.55 -1.76
CA LYS A 639 24.66 5.87 -2.38
C LYS A 639 24.26 7.03 -1.46
N MET A 640 23.21 6.84 -0.66
CA MET A 640 22.67 7.82 0.29
C MET A 640 22.35 7.11 1.62
N PRO A 641 23.38 6.58 2.33
CA PRO A 641 23.18 5.69 3.45
C PRO A 641 22.36 6.33 4.58
N TYR A 642 21.55 5.51 5.24
CA TYR A 642 20.66 5.90 6.33
C TYR A 642 20.65 4.84 7.42
N SER A 643 20.19 5.19 8.62
CA SER A 643 19.96 4.25 9.73
C SER A 643 21.12 3.27 10.04
N GLY A 644 22.38 3.62 9.73
CA GLY A 644 23.54 2.77 10.03
C GLY A 644 23.88 1.72 8.98
N TYR A 645 23.27 1.73 7.78
CA TYR A 645 23.61 0.77 6.70
C TYR A 645 25.10 0.80 6.31
N GLU A 646 25.78 1.93 6.54
CA GLU A 646 27.22 2.11 6.32
C GLU A 646 28.11 1.18 7.16
N ALA A 647 27.59 0.61 8.25
CA ALA A 647 28.32 -0.33 9.09
C ALA A 647 28.33 -1.77 8.56
N PHE A 648 27.54 -2.08 7.53
CA PHE A 648 27.36 -3.43 7.00
C PHE A 648 28.03 -3.62 5.65
N ASP A 649 28.69 -4.77 5.50
CA ASP A 649 29.35 -5.16 4.27
C ASP A 649 28.43 -6.05 3.41
N PHE A 650 28.10 -5.57 2.22
CA PHE A 650 27.22 -6.23 1.26
C PHE A 650 27.41 -5.62 -0.13
N ASP A 651 27.06 -6.40 -1.14
CA ASP A 651 27.18 -6.04 -2.56
C ASP A 651 25.81 -5.68 -3.14
N VAL A 652 25.77 -4.79 -4.13
CA VAL A 652 24.55 -4.40 -4.83
C VAL A 652 24.47 -5.14 -6.16
N PRO A 653 23.55 -6.10 -6.34
CA PRO A 653 23.44 -6.81 -7.60
C PRO A 653 22.91 -5.92 -8.72
N SER A 654 23.57 -5.96 -9.87
CA SER A 654 23.10 -5.34 -11.11
C SER A 654 23.34 -6.28 -12.29
N PHE A 655 22.46 -6.21 -13.28
CA PHE A 655 22.52 -7.00 -14.52
C PHE A 655 22.18 -6.08 -15.69
N GLU A 656 22.68 -6.38 -16.90
CA GLU A 656 22.55 -5.47 -18.05
C GLU A 656 21.39 -5.82 -19.00
N ASP A 657 20.84 -7.03 -18.91
CA ASP A 657 19.91 -7.56 -19.91
C ASP A 657 18.54 -6.85 -19.91
N GLY A 658 18.12 -6.21 -18.81
CA GLY A 658 16.87 -5.41 -18.75
C GLY A 658 15.56 -6.20 -18.83
N ASP A 659 15.61 -7.53 -18.88
CA ASP A 659 14.46 -8.43 -19.07
C ASP A 659 13.88 -8.96 -17.74
N CYS A 660 12.81 -9.76 -17.83
CA CYS A 660 12.19 -10.39 -16.67
C CYS A 660 13.17 -11.32 -15.92
N TYR A 661 14.08 -11.98 -16.61
CA TYR A 661 15.06 -12.89 -16.00
C TYR A 661 16.12 -12.14 -15.18
N ALA A 662 16.65 -11.03 -15.69
CA ALA A 662 17.55 -10.15 -14.96
C ALA A 662 16.90 -9.60 -13.68
N ARG A 663 15.64 -9.16 -13.76
CA ARG A 663 14.84 -8.72 -12.59
C ARG A 663 14.69 -9.82 -11.53
N TYR A 664 14.55 -11.06 -11.96
CA TYR A 664 14.53 -12.22 -11.08
C TYR A 664 15.89 -12.48 -10.42
N LEU A 665 16.98 -12.44 -11.19
CA LEU A 665 18.33 -12.65 -10.67
C LEU A 665 18.73 -11.59 -9.63
N VAL A 666 18.37 -10.32 -9.84
CA VAL A 666 18.58 -9.25 -8.84
C VAL A 666 17.96 -9.65 -7.50
N ARG A 667 16.69 -10.08 -7.48
CA ARG A 667 15.99 -10.45 -6.25
C ARG A 667 16.58 -11.68 -5.57
N VAL A 668 17.02 -12.67 -6.37
CA VAL A 668 17.68 -13.87 -5.83
C VAL A 668 19.01 -13.52 -5.16
N GLU A 669 19.80 -12.63 -5.77
CA GLU A 669 21.05 -12.16 -5.18
C GLU A 669 20.80 -11.25 -3.96
N GLU A 670 19.79 -10.39 -4.00
CA GLU A 670 19.39 -9.59 -2.84
C GLU A 670 19.01 -10.46 -1.65
N MET A 671 18.38 -11.63 -1.85
CA MET A 671 18.14 -12.58 -0.76
C MET A 671 19.44 -13.07 -0.10
N ARG A 672 20.53 -13.26 -0.86
CA ARG A 672 21.84 -13.62 -0.28
C ARG A 672 22.44 -12.46 0.51
N GLN A 673 22.37 -11.26 -0.06
CA GLN A 673 22.93 -10.06 0.57
C GLN A 673 22.16 -9.67 1.84
N SER A 674 20.83 -9.77 1.85
CA SER A 674 20.02 -9.62 3.06
C SER A 674 20.40 -10.62 4.14
N LEU A 675 20.61 -11.89 3.78
CA LEU A 675 21.05 -12.90 4.75
C LEU A 675 22.40 -12.53 5.37
N ARG A 676 23.34 -12.04 4.55
CA ARG A 676 24.67 -11.55 4.98
C ARG A 676 24.57 -10.33 5.91
N ILE A 677 23.63 -9.41 5.66
CA ILE A 677 23.38 -8.27 6.55
C ILE A 677 22.77 -8.75 7.88
N ILE A 678 21.80 -9.67 7.84
CA ILE A 678 21.16 -10.24 9.04
C ILE A 678 22.19 -10.94 9.92
N GLU A 679 23.10 -11.72 9.32
CA GLU A 679 24.20 -12.38 10.04
C GLU A 679 25.11 -11.37 10.74
N GLN A 680 25.52 -10.31 10.04
CA GLN A 680 26.34 -9.24 10.62
C GLN A 680 25.60 -8.48 11.73
N ALA A 681 24.33 -8.13 11.52
CA ALA A 681 23.51 -7.44 12.52
C ALA A 681 23.30 -8.28 13.77
N ALA A 682 23.10 -9.59 13.61
CA ALA A 682 22.96 -10.52 14.73
C ALA A 682 24.28 -10.69 15.50
N ALA A 683 25.42 -10.68 14.82
CA ALA A 683 26.74 -10.82 15.43
C ALA A 683 27.25 -9.55 16.11
N GLN A 684 26.95 -8.37 15.54
CA GLN A 684 27.54 -7.09 15.94
C GLN A 684 26.57 -6.18 16.72
N MET A 685 25.43 -6.70 17.18
CA MET A 685 24.39 -5.93 17.87
C MET A 685 24.95 -5.14 19.08
N PRO A 686 24.99 -3.79 19.04
CA PRO A 686 25.61 -3.01 20.09
C PRO A 686 24.74 -2.99 21.36
N PRO A 687 25.35 -2.92 22.56
CA PRO A 687 24.62 -2.65 23.80
C PRO A 687 24.14 -1.19 23.82
N GLY A 688 23.19 -0.87 24.69
CA GLY A 688 22.77 0.52 24.92
C GLY A 688 21.25 0.71 24.94
N ARG A 689 20.81 1.95 24.78
CA ARG A 689 19.39 2.30 24.78
C ARG A 689 18.76 2.01 23.42
N TYR A 690 17.49 1.61 23.43
CA TYR A 690 16.70 1.36 22.22
C TYR A 690 15.78 2.56 21.86
N VAL A 691 15.74 3.59 22.70
CA VAL A 691 15.01 4.84 22.49
C VAL A 691 15.91 6.03 22.85
N THR A 692 15.76 7.13 22.11
CA THR A 692 16.44 8.40 22.37
C THR A 692 16.14 8.95 23.76
N ASP A 693 17.02 9.81 24.28
CA ASP A 693 16.79 10.64 25.47
C ASP A 693 15.87 11.84 25.21
N GLU A 694 15.58 12.14 23.94
CA GLU A 694 14.72 13.25 23.54
C GLU A 694 13.21 12.95 23.69
N TYR A 695 12.75 12.94 24.94
CA TYR A 695 11.38 12.59 25.33
C TYR A 695 10.31 13.61 24.93
N ARG A 696 10.68 14.79 24.43
CA ARG A 696 9.71 15.73 23.85
C ARG A 696 9.01 15.13 22.63
N TYR A 697 9.68 14.24 21.91
CA TYR A 697 9.16 13.65 20.67
C TYR A 697 8.91 12.15 20.75
N SER A 698 9.64 11.41 21.60
CA SER A 698 9.52 9.96 21.71
C SER A 698 8.74 9.53 22.94
N LEU A 699 8.17 8.32 22.91
CA LEU A 699 7.62 7.69 24.11
C LEU A 699 8.78 7.23 25.02
N PRO A 700 8.84 7.70 26.29
CA PRO A 700 9.92 7.32 27.18
C PRO A 700 9.92 5.83 27.52
N ALA A 701 11.12 5.29 27.82
CA ALA A 701 11.23 3.93 28.34
C ALA A 701 10.47 3.81 29.66
N LYS A 702 9.72 2.70 29.84
CA LYS A 702 8.83 2.55 31.00
C LYS A 702 9.58 2.68 32.33
N ARG A 703 10.80 2.14 32.40
CA ARG A 703 11.67 2.25 33.58
C ARG A 703 11.95 3.71 33.97
N ASP A 704 12.11 4.62 33.00
CA ASP A 704 12.45 6.01 33.27
C ASP A 704 11.20 6.75 33.82
N THR A 705 10.02 6.47 33.25
CA THR A 705 8.73 7.05 33.69
C THR A 705 8.34 6.74 35.14
N LEU A 706 8.93 5.70 35.73
CA LEU A 706 8.65 5.29 37.11
C LEU A 706 9.52 6.02 38.13
N HIS A 707 10.63 6.64 37.70
CA HIS A 707 11.62 7.25 38.59
C HIS A 707 11.73 8.77 38.41
N ASP A 708 11.27 9.31 37.29
CA ASP A 708 11.36 10.72 36.96
C ASP A 708 10.00 11.31 36.52
N ILE A 709 9.65 12.46 37.10
CA ILE A 709 8.39 13.15 36.82
C ILE A 709 8.35 13.75 35.42
N GLU A 710 9.50 14.22 34.90
CA GLU A 710 9.56 14.86 33.58
C GLU A 710 9.26 13.83 32.47
N SER A 711 9.87 12.66 32.54
CA SER A 711 9.58 11.54 31.65
C SER A 711 8.14 11.06 31.76
N LEU A 712 7.53 11.08 32.95
CA LEU A 712 6.10 10.77 33.11
C LEU A 712 5.19 11.81 32.43
N ILE A 713 5.51 13.10 32.56
CA ILE A 713 4.81 14.19 31.87
C ILE A 713 4.89 14.00 30.36
N HIS A 714 6.09 13.73 29.83
CA HIS A 714 6.29 13.48 28.41
C HIS A 714 5.55 12.25 27.91
N HIS A 715 5.54 11.15 28.68
CA HIS A 715 4.72 9.99 28.38
C HIS A 715 3.23 10.34 28.28
N PHE A 716 2.69 11.08 29.25
CA PHE A 716 1.28 11.48 29.25
C PHE A 716 0.94 12.36 28.04
N ILE A 717 1.76 13.37 27.72
CA ILE A 717 1.53 14.27 26.59
C ILE A 717 1.60 13.52 25.26
N ASN A 718 2.61 12.68 25.05
CA ASN A 718 2.80 11.95 23.80
C ASN A 718 1.68 10.91 23.57
N CYS A 719 1.17 10.27 24.62
CA CYS A 719 0.05 9.32 24.52
C CYS A 719 -1.31 10.00 24.33
N THR A 720 -1.55 11.16 24.94
CA THR A 720 -2.88 11.79 24.94
C THR A 720 -3.08 12.79 23.81
N ARG A 721 -2.03 13.51 23.41
CA ARG A 721 -2.07 14.55 22.36
C ARG A 721 -1.19 14.21 21.17
N GLY A 722 -0.02 13.63 21.43
CA GLY A 722 1.06 13.47 20.47
C GLY A 722 2.10 14.60 20.50
N PRO A 723 3.29 14.35 19.92
CA PRO A 723 4.40 15.29 19.91
C PRO A 723 4.12 16.45 18.96
N LYS A 724 4.69 17.62 19.25
CA LYS A 724 4.62 18.79 18.38
C LYS A 724 5.91 18.92 17.58
N ILE A 725 5.86 18.64 16.28
CA ILE A 725 7.04 18.65 15.41
C ILE A 725 7.29 20.07 14.91
N PRO A 726 8.54 20.58 14.85
CA PRO A 726 8.85 21.94 14.41
C PRO A 726 8.26 22.29 13.02
N ARG A 727 7.97 23.57 12.78
CA ARG A 727 7.47 24.06 11.48
C ARG A 727 8.57 23.90 10.42
N GLY A 728 8.27 23.19 9.35
CA GLY A 728 9.22 22.93 8.27
C GLY A 728 8.76 21.81 7.37
N GLU A 729 9.64 21.38 6.48
CA GLU A 729 9.36 20.36 5.48
C GLU A 729 10.55 19.42 5.38
N ALA A 730 10.29 18.12 5.25
CA ALA A 730 11.33 17.12 5.09
C ALA A 730 10.85 15.99 4.17
N TYR A 731 11.74 15.52 3.31
CA TYR A 731 11.60 14.31 2.52
C TYR A 731 12.75 13.39 2.84
N GLN A 732 12.40 12.15 3.20
CA GLN A 732 13.37 11.07 3.29
C GLN A 732 12.85 9.87 2.53
N ALA A 733 13.77 9.18 1.87
CA ALA A 733 13.50 7.95 1.15
C ALA A 733 14.46 6.85 1.60
N THR A 734 13.96 5.62 1.57
CA THR A 734 14.71 4.41 1.87
C THR A 734 14.53 3.41 0.75
N GLU A 735 15.54 2.56 0.54
CA GLU A 735 15.45 1.40 -0.32
C GLU A 735 14.59 0.34 0.37
N ILE A 736 13.28 0.32 0.12
CA ILE A 736 12.44 -0.83 0.47
C ILE A 736 12.67 -1.95 -0.57
N VAL A 737 11.93 -3.05 -0.47
CA VAL A 737 12.15 -4.23 -1.32
C VAL A 737 11.88 -3.94 -2.79
N ARG A 738 10.83 -3.17 -3.08
CA ARG A 738 10.38 -2.85 -4.44
C ARG A 738 11.12 -1.65 -5.06
N GLY A 739 11.86 -0.90 -4.25
CA GLY A 739 12.64 0.27 -4.67
C GLY A 739 12.59 1.40 -3.66
N GLU A 740 12.68 2.63 -4.15
CA GLU A 740 12.75 3.81 -3.28
C GLU A 740 11.36 4.22 -2.79
N GLN A 741 11.10 4.10 -1.49
CA GLN A 741 9.89 4.66 -0.88
C GLN A 741 10.25 5.87 -0.04
N GLY A 742 9.55 6.97 -0.26
CA GLY A 742 9.81 8.24 0.38
C GLY A 742 8.56 8.89 0.99
N TYR A 743 8.77 9.64 2.05
CA TYR A 743 7.73 10.43 2.70
C TYR A 743 8.12 11.89 2.70
N TYR A 744 7.30 12.71 2.06
CA TYR A 744 7.40 14.17 2.11
C TYR A 744 6.37 14.71 3.11
N VAL A 745 6.89 15.21 4.24
CA VAL A 745 6.09 15.71 5.36
C VAL A 745 6.22 17.22 5.48
N VAL A 746 5.10 17.88 5.72
CA VAL A 746 5.03 19.33 5.98
C VAL A 746 4.42 19.52 7.37
N SER A 747 5.10 20.28 8.22
CA SER A 747 4.61 20.64 9.55
C SER A 747 4.33 22.14 9.62
N ASP A 748 3.18 22.51 10.19
CA ASP A 748 2.83 23.88 10.58
C ASP A 748 3.17 24.16 12.05
N GLY A 749 3.99 23.32 12.68
CA GLY A 749 4.20 23.33 14.12
C GLY A 749 3.06 22.67 14.90
N GLY A 750 2.25 21.82 14.28
CA GLY A 750 1.17 21.08 14.92
C GLY A 750 1.61 19.73 15.52
N ASN A 751 0.64 19.03 16.12
CA ASN A 751 0.78 17.62 16.52
C ASN A 751 0.39 16.63 15.41
N MET A 752 0.04 17.14 14.24
CA MET A 752 -0.34 16.40 13.03
C MET A 752 0.41 17.00 11.84
N ALA A 753 0.54 16.24 10.75
CA ALA A 753 1.13 16.76 9.53
C ALA A 753 0.16 17.73 8.85
N TYR A 754 0.68 18.87 8.36
CA TYR A 754 -0.08 19.74 7.48
C TYR A 754 -0.30 19.07 6.12
N ARG A 755 0.73 18.39 5.60
CA ARG A 755 0.67 17.58 4.37
C ARG A 755 1.51 16.33 4.56
N MET A 756 0.99 15.21 4.05
CA MET A 756 1.62 13.90 4.06
C MET A 756 1.63 13.31 2.66
N ARG A 757 2.75 13.43 1.92
CA ARG A 757 2.90 12.84 0.59
C ARG A 757 3.74 11.57 0.68
N ILE A 758 3.26 10.49 0.06
CA ILE A 758 3.97 9.22 -0.05
C ILE A 758 4.44 9.06 -1.50
N ARG A 759 5.76 9.10 -1.70
CA ARG A 759 6.40 8.70 -2.95
C ARG A 759 6.63 7.20 -2.89
N ALA A 760 5.92 6.45 -3.70
CA ALA A 760 6.01 5.00 -3.64
C ALA A 760 6.60 4.42 -4.93
N PRO A 761 7.49 3.43 -4.81
CA PRO A 761 8.27 2.92 -5.95
C PRO A 761 7.37 2.31 -7.01
N ASP A 762 6.27 1.67 -6.61
CA ASP A 762 5.38 0.98 -7.53
C ASP A 762 4.64 1.95 -8.45
N PHE A 763 4.48 3.24 -8.09
CA PHE A 763 3.86 4.20 -9.02
C PHE A 763 4.64 4.29 -10.33
N ALA A 764 5.95 4.52 -10.22
CA ALA A 764 6.82 4.74 -11.36
C ALA A 764 7.09 3.41 -12.07
N ASN A 765 7.28 2.33 -11.30
CA ASN A 765 7.52 0.99 -11.86
C ASN A 765 6.32 0.50 -12.69
N VAL A 766 5.10 0.64 -12.17
CA VAL A 766 3.87 0.23 -12.89
C VAL A 766 3.63 1.11 -14.10
N GLN A 767 3.84 2.43 -14.00
CA GLN A 767 3.69 3.36 -15.13
C GLN A 767 4.51 2.95 -16.36
N ALA A 768 5.65 2.28 -16.16
CA ALA A 768 6.53 1.82 -17.23
C ALA A 768 6.11 0.48 -17.88
N ILE A 769 5.14 -0.27 -17.32
CA ILE A 769 4.68 -1.57 -17.87
C ILE A 769 4.27 -1.49 -19.35
N PRO A 770 3.54 -0.46 -19.82
CA PRO A 770 3.20 -0.31 -21.23
C PRO A 770 4.39 -0.29 -22.19
N LEU A 771 5.56 0.19 -21.73
CA LEU A 771 6.78 0.18 -22.55
C LEU A 771 7.33 -1.24 -22.69
N MET A 772 7.26 -2.03 -21.62
CA MET A 772 7.74 -3.40 -21.59
C MET A 772 6.82 -4.36 -22.35
N ALA A 773 5.50 -4.08 -22.37
CA ALA A 773 4.50 -5.00 -22.90
C ALA A 773 4.14 -4.80 -24.38
N ARG A 774 4.41 -3.63 -24.98
CA ARG A 774 4.08 -3.37 -26.39
C ARG A 774 4.96 -4.22 -27.32
N GLY A 775 4.33 -4.92 -28.26
CA GLY A 775 4.99 -5.84 -29.20
C GLY A 775 5.08 -7.29 -28.73
N GLU A 776 4.92 -7.51 -27.42
CA GLU A 776 4.97 -8.83 -26.78
C GLU A 776 3.64 -9.60 -26.94
N LEU A 777 3.65 -10.88 -26.55
CA LEU A 777 2.45 -11.71 -26.52
C LEU A 777 1.63 -11.48 -25.25
N LEU A 778 0.34 -11.83 -25.29
CA LEU A 778 -0.53 -11.77 -24.10
C LEU A 778 0.00 -12.63 -22.93
N ALA A 779 0.62 -13.77 -23.21
CA ALA A 779 1.21 -14.63 -22.17
C ALA A 779 2.45 -14.00 -21.51
N ASP A 780 3.17 -13.15 -22.24
CA ASP A 780 4.38 -12.48 -21.78
C ASP A 780 4.05 -11.28 -20.90
N LEU A 781 2.91 -10.63 -21.12
CA LEU A 781 2.36 -9.62 -20.21
C LEU A 781 2.25 -10.14 -18.77
N ILE A 782 1.86 -11.40 -18.59
CA ILE A 782 1.77 -12.02 -17.26
C ILE A 782 3.15 -12.15 -16.60
N ALA A 783 4.16 -12.56 -17.36
CA ALA A 783 5.54 -12.62 -16.86
C ALA A 783 6.07 -11.20 -16.54
N ILE A 784 5.74 -10.20 -17.37
CA ILE A 784 6.11 -8.80 -17.12
C ILE A 784 5.52 -8.32 -15.80
N ILE A 785 4.21 -8.51 -15.60
CA ILE A 785 3.50 -8.15 -14.36
C ILE A 785 4.16 -8.79 -13.14
N GLY A 786 4.43 -10.11 -13.19
CA GLY A 786 5.07 -10.82 -12.09
C GLY A 786 6.52 -10.38 -11.84
N SER A 787 7.27 -10.00 -12.87
CA SER A 787 8.68 -9.58 -12.76
C SER A 787 8.86 -8.16 -12.20
N VAL A 788 7.91 -7.27 -12.48
CA VAL A 788 7.91 -5.91 -11.93
C VAL A 788 7.67 -5.97 -10.43
N ASP A 789 6.83 -6.92 -9.98
CA ASP A 789 6.47 -7.12 -8.58
C ASP A 789 6.00 -5.80 -7.97
N PHE A 790 4.72 -5.48 -8.16
CA PHE A 790 4.06 -4.33 -7.54
C PHE A 790 3.00 -4.78 -6.53
N ILE A 791 2.66 -3.89 -5.60
CA ILE A 791 1.56 -4.05 -4.66
C ILE A 791 0.64 -2.84 -4.81
N LEU A 792 -0.62 -3.09 -5.12
CA LEU A 792 -1.59 -2.03 -5.42
C LEU A 792 -1.84 -1.02 -4.31
N PRO A 793 -1.89 -1.40 -3.02
CA PRO A 793 -2.00 -0.40 -1.99
C PRO A 793 -0.77 0.52 -1.89
N ASP A 794 0.41 0.08 -2.37
CA ASP A 794 1.55 0.98 -2.53
C ASP A 794 1.37 1.83 -3.77
N THR A 795 0.77 1.35 -4.87
CA THR A 795 0.54 2.11 -6.11
C THR A 795 -0.57 3.18 -5.99
N ASP A 796 -1.66 2.87 -5.28
CA ASP A 796 -2.86 3.70 -5.19
C ASP A 796 -2.89 4.57 -3.92
N ARG A 797 -2.11 4.18 -2.90
CA ARG A 797 -2.02 4.68 -1.51
C ARG A 797 -3.32 4.65 -0.70
#